data_AF-A0A7V9U5N1-F1
#
_entry.id   AF-A0A7V9U5N1-F1
#
_cell.length_a   1.000
_cell.length_b   1.000
_cell.length_c   1.000
_cell.angle_alpha   90.00
_cell.angle_beta   90.00
_cell.angle_gamma   90.00
#
_symmetry.space_group_name_H-M   'P 1'
#
loop_
_entity.id
_entity.type
_entity.pdbx_description
1 polymer ?
#
loop_
_entity_poly.entity_id
_entity_poly.type
_entity_poly.pdbx_seq_one_letter_code
_entity_poly.pdbx_strand_id
1 'polypeptide(L)'
;MTIRRFIIPLALALFAHPAVSQQPIDSAYSARIKELTPTDARWKFTTELVETLPASATVPTPLKLLGYVPGTVGKLSHVADINRYFAALAAASLRTRLISLGKSDEGRETIALFIADEATIQNLEQYRTELGRLADPRGLSAAEKSRLIREAKPIYWLSGSIHSTETGSPEMLMELAYRLTVDESENSRAIRAGVITMITPVTEVDGRDRMVDADKLARHLKLGPGGVPLIYWGKYTAHDNNRDGMVLSQKLSQNFMSAFLHWKPVVVHDLHESVPFLYTSTGTGPYNDEYDPIVVNEWHQLAYQEINELTRRGLPGVWTHGFYDGWAPNYTLLAVANLHNSIGRFYETYTSRGADCHTVRLPATSTERRWDRTNPPVNGVKWCIRSNINYQQSGSLIALRYVADNRQTFLANYVAKAERMIERGRTTAPHAFVIPARQRHAAEAADLVNLFRAQGAEVHVATSDYRIRTPDARASRPDSASRTSPLRGAPSDTVKQVVNAVDSVGRAAPAPGTDSAARLSGRTQSVAASTMARTDAPATVRTGDWIVRLDQPYSATVRTLLAIQKYKADDPPPYDDTGWTLDALRHIETIKVADSMILKQPMQLLTTSASIIGTASGTGRTLIVKHLGDWRSAVLPWKVGSQRISVATAAFQSDKVSYPAGTFLIENSSAATRNAILGLGLNTVSTGNPITVGRRAVSLPRIALLHSWLETQNEGWIRFAFDQLGIPYTYISEQALRRGGALDRFDVVMYPHVSGSPSTLINGRPMVG
;
A
#
# COMPACT_ATOMS: atom_id res chain seq x y z
N MET A 1 -17.53 -12.33 93.51
CA MET A 1 -16.54 -11.25 93.29
C MET A 1 -15.32 -11.91 92.66
N THR A 2 -14.87 -11.65 91.44
CA THR A 2 -14.82 -10.40 90.67
C THR A 2 -14.63 -10.77 89.19
N ILE A 3 -15.38 -10.15 88.29
CA ILE A 3 -15.29 -10.32 86.83
C ILE A 3 -13.95 -9.74 86.35
N ARG A 4 -13.07 -10.55 85.74
CA ARG A 4 -11.89 -10.07 85.00
C ARG A 4 -12.23 -9.93 83.52
N ARG A 5 -12.33 -8.69 83.04
CA ARG A 5 -12.36 -8.35 81.61
C ARG A 5 -10.95 -8.52 81.03
N PHE A 6 -10.79 -9.35 80.01
CA PHE A 6 -9.62 -9.36 79.16
C PHE A 6 -9.76 -8.26 78.10
N ILE A 7 -8.86 -7.28 78.12
CA ILE A 7 -8.66 -6.31 77.03
C ILE A 7 -7.58 -6.89 76.12
N ILE A 8 -7.94 -7.20 74.88
CA ILE A 8 -7.00 -7.56 73.80
C ILE A 8 -6.58 -6.24 73.13
N PRO A 9 -5.28 -5.93 72.97
CA PRO A 9 -4.87 -4.78 72.17
C PRO A 9 -4.94 -5.15 70.68
N LEU A 10 -5.77 -4.43 69.93
CA LEU A 10 -5.81 -4.49 68.48
C LEU A 10 -4.57 -3.78 67.92
N ALA A 11 -3.56 -4.54 67.49
CA ALA A 11 -2.42 -4.00 66.78
C ALA A 11 -2.85 -3.64 65.34
N LEU A 12 -3.02 -2.35 65.06
CA LEU A 12 -3.11 -1.84 63.69
C LEU A 12 -1.73 -2.00 63.03
N ALA A 13 -1.57 -3.03 62.20
CA ALA A 13 -0.47 -3.11 61.26
C ALA A 13 -0.71 -2.09 60.13
N LEU A 14 -0.07 -0.93 60.22
CA LEU A 14 0.08 0.00 59.10
C LEU A 14 0.92 -0.68 58.03
N PHE A 15 0.27 -1.25 57.01
CA PHE A 15 0.92 -1.61 55.76
C PHE A 15 1.36 -0.34 55.05
N ALA A 16 2.59 0.11 55.33
CA ALA A 16 3.28 1.10 54.53
C ALA A 16 3.40 0.55 53.10
N HIS A 17 2.54 1.04 52.21
CA HIS A 17 2.75 0.86 50.78
C HIS A 17 4.05 1.59 50.43
N PRO A 18 5.03 0.97 49.77
CA PRO A 18 6.18 1.70 49.28
C PRO A 18 5.67 2.78 48.33
N ALA A 19 5.91 4.04 48.66
CA ALA A 19 5.68 5.14 47.75
C ALA A 19 6.45 4.82 46.46
N VAL A 20 5.74 4.59 45.36
CA VAL A 20 6.36 4.45 44.04
C VAL A 20 7.05 5.77 43.76
N SER A 21 8.38 5.81 43.92
CA SER A 21 9.17 6.98 43.51
C SER A 21 8.89 7.23 42.04
N GLN A 22 8.39 8.43 41.74
CA GLN A 22 8.17 8.87 40.36
C GLN A 22 9.49 8.72 39.59
N GLN A 23 9.48 8.03 38.46
CA GLN A 23 10.68 7.82 37.64
C GLN A 23 11.31 9.19 37.33
N PRO A 24 12.65 9.35 37.46
CA PRO A 24 13.31 10.58 37.09
C PRO A 24 13.03 10.95 35.63
N ILE A 25 12.88 12.24 35.34
CA ILE A 25 12.76 12.75 33.97
C ILE A 25 14.11 13.25 33.45
N ASP A 26 14.33 13.14 32.14
CA ASP A 26 15.46 13.80 31.50
C ASP A 26 15.14 15.30 31.41
N SER A 27 15.70 16.08 32.34
CA SER A 27 15.39 17.50 32.49
C SER A 27 15.84 18.32 31.28
N ALA A 28 16.99 17.99 30.67
CA ALA A 28 17.52 18.67 29.51
C ALA A 28 16.65 18.42 28.27
N TYR A 29 16.29 17.16 28.04
CA TYR A 29 15.40 16.79 26.94
C TYR A 29 14.00 17.38 27.14
N SER A 30 13.44 17.27 28.35
CA SER A 30 12.11 17.77 28.67
C SER A 30 12.02 19.31 28.55
N ALA A 31 13.08 20.03 28.93
CA ALA A 31 13.15 21.47 28.70
C ALA A 31 13.09 21.80 27.20
N ARG A 32 13.78 21.01 26.37
CA ARG A 32 13.76 21.20 24.92
C ARG A 32 12.41 20.85 24.29
N ILE A 33 11.70 19.84 24.78
CA ILE A 33 10.30 19.56 24.36
C ILE A 33 9.43 20.79 24.59
N LYS A 34 9.52 21.38 25.79
CA LYS A 34 8.74 22.58 26.15
C LYS A 34 9.09 23.78 25.29
N GLU A 35 10.37 24.00 25.03
CA GLU A 35 10.84 25.09 24.16
C GLU A 35 10.36 24.94 22.70
N LEU A 36 10.38 23.71 22.17
CA LEU A 36 10.01 23.42 20.78
C LEU A 36 8.49 23.36 20.58
N THR A 37 7.72 23.11 21.63
CA THR A 37 6.26 23.03 21.58
C THR A 37 5.68 24.44 21.45
N PRO A 38 4.85 24.73 20.43
CA PRO A 38 4.21 26.02 20.32
C PRO A 38 3.35 26.35 21.55
N THR A 39 3.43 27.58 22.02
CA THR A 39 2.62 28.10 23.13
C THR A 39 1.55 29.06 22.62
N ASP A 40 0.32 28.90 23.09
CA ASP A 40 -0.78 29.84 22.85
C ASP A 40 -1.56 30.03 24.16
N ALA A 41 -2.13 31.23 24.37
CA ALA A 41 -2.88 31.53 25.60
C ALA A 41 -4.19 30.73 25.72
N ARG A 42 -4.74 30.25 24.61
CA ARG A 42 -6.05 29.59 24.54
C ARG A 42 -5.95 28.08 24.31
N TRP A 43 -4.86 27.59 23.71
CA TRP A 43 -4.79 26.23 23.18
C TRP A 43 -3.53 25.50 23.62
N LYS A 44 -3.68 24.19 23.88
CA LYS A 44 -2.57 23.28 24.18
C LYS A 44 -2.18 22.48 22.95
N PHE A 45 -0.87 22.29 22.74
CA PHE A 45 -0.31 21.49 21.63
C PHE A 45 0.55 20.32 22.12
N THR A 46 0.33 19.90 23.36
CA THR A 46 0.99 18.76 24.00
C THR A 46 0.11 18.17 25.09
N THR A 47 0.39 16.94 25.50
CA THR A 47 -0.32 16.23 26.57
C THR A 47 0.64 15.85 27.69
N GLU A 48 0.10 15.48 28.85
CA GLU A 48 0.87 14.94 29.97
C GLU A 48 1.62 13.65 29.62
N LEU A 49 1.22 12.97 28.54
CA LEU A 49 1.86 11.74 28.05
C LEU A 49 3.22 12.02 27.38
N VAL A 50 3.40 13.23 26.82
CA VAL A 50 4.53 13.53 25.93
C VAL A 50 5.25 14.86 26.25
N GLU A 51 4.78 15.65 27.21
CA GLU A 51 5.40 16.93 27.59
C GLU A 51 6.74 16.80 28.33
N THR A 52 7.06 15.62 28.84
CA THR A 52 8.35 15.26 29.45
C THR A 52 8.87 13.95 28.90
N LEU A 53 10.18 13.72 28.93
CA LEU A 53 10.79 12.44 28.60
C LEU A 53 11.31 11.75 29.87
N PRO A 54 10.98 10.46 30.13
CA PRO A 54 11.57 9.71 31.22
C PRO A 54 13.09 9.57 31.05
N ALA A 55 13.86 9.62 32.14
CA ALA A 55 15.30 9.39 32.11
C ALA A 55 15.63 7.90 32.16
N SER A 56 16.73 7.53 31.51
CA SER A 56 17.35 6.21 31.62
C SER A 56 18.87 6.35 31.71
N ALA A 57 19.49 5.59 32.61
CA ALA A 57 20.95 5.54 32.74
C ALA A 57 21.60 4.66 31.65
N THR A 58 20.86 3.70 31.11
CA THR A 58 21.39 2.67 30.19
C THR A 58 21.02 2.94 28.75
N VAL A 59 19.83 3.48 28.49
CA VAL A 59 19.31 3.68 27.14
C VAL A 59 19.58 5.12 26.67
N PRO A 60 20.30 5.33 25.55
CA PRO A 60 20.60 6.66 25.05
C PRO A 60 19.35 7.34 24.46
N THR A 61 19.16 8.62 24.79
CA THR A 61 18.12 9.46 24.16
C THR A 61 18.52 9.85 22.73
N PRO A 62 17.55 10.25 21.87
CA PRO A 62 17.86 10.86 20.57
C PRO A 62 18.81 12.06 20.70
N LEU A 63 18.66 12.88 21.75
CA LEU A 63 19.53 14.02 22.01
C LEU A 63 21.00 13.60 22.20
N LYS A 64 21.25 12.52 22.93
CA LYS A 64 22.61 12.04 23.19
C LYS A 64 23.32 11.51 21.94
N LEU A 65 22.57 10.91 21.01
CA LEU A 65 23.14 10.24 19.83
C LEU A 65 23.10 11.11 18.56
N LEU A 66 22.05 11.90 18.37
CA LEU A 66 21.86 12.80 17.22
C LEU A 66 22.36 14.22 17.50
N GLY A 67 22.51 14.61 18.77
CA GLY A 67 22.88 15.96 19.18
C GLY A 67 21.73 16.97 19.17
N TYR A 68 20.50 16.53 18.88
CA TYR A 68 19.29 17.36 18.94
C TYR A 68 18.06 16.52 19.30
N VAL A 69 17.01 17.20 19.76
CA VAL A 69 15.71 16.59 20.02
C VAL A 69 14.87 16.54 18.73
N PRO A 70 14.34 15.38 18.33
CA PRO A 70 13.31 15.25 17.31
C PRO A 70 12.24 16.35 17.39
N GLY A 71 12.01 17.00 16.24
CA GLY A 71 11.16 18.18 16.14
C GLY A 71 11.88 19.52 16.33
N THR A 72 13.21 19.51 16.42
CA THR A 72 14.01 20.74 16.36
C THR A 72 13.88 21.39 14.98
N VAL A 73 13.51 22.66 14.95
CA VAL A 73 13.34 23.41 13.70
C VAL A 73 14.62 23.40 12.87
N GLY A 74 14.48 23.07 11.58
CA GLY A 74 15.60 22.98 10.64
C GLY A 74 16.53 21.77 10.82
N LYS A 75 16.11 20.75 11.58
CA LYS A 75 16.82 19.49 11.72
C LYS A 75 15.94 18.33 11.28
N LEU A 76 16.44 17.56 10.31
CA LEU A 76 15.88 16.29 9.88
C LEU A 76 16.98 15.23 9.84
N SER A 77 16.61 14.02 10.22
CA SER A 77 17.49 12.86 10.26
C SER A 77 17.47 12.11 8.93
N HIS A 78 18.65 11.83 8.39
CA HIS A 78 18.85 10.89 7.28
C HIS A 78 18.55 9.45 7.75
N VAL A 79 18.22 8.54 6.84
CA VAL A 79 17.87 7.14 7.17
C VAL A 79 19.01 6.43 7.90
N ALA A 80 20.26 6.71 7.55
CA ALA A 80 21.42 6.14 8.23
C ALA A 80 21.49 6.54 9.71
N ASP A 81 21.16 7.77 10.06
CA ASP A 81 21.14 8.26 11.44
C ASP A 81 19.98 7.65 12.23
N ILE A 82 18.80 7.55 11.60
CA ILE A 82 17.62 6.87 12.18
C ILE A 82 17.97 5.40 12.46
N ASN A 83 18.47 4.67 11.46
CA ASN A 83 18.83 3.27 11.61
C ASN A 83 19.93 3.06 12.68
N ARG A 84 20.92 3.96 12.75
CA ARG A 84 21.95 3.96 13.80
C ARG A 84 21.34 4.14 15.18
N TYR A 85 20.38 5.04 15.32
CA TYR A 85 19.68 5.26 16.59
C TYR A 85 18.86 4.05 17.02
N PHE A 86 18.07 3.46 16.12
CA PHE A 86 17.30 2.24 16.40
C PHE A 86 18.19 1.04 16.76
N ALA A 87 19.35 0.91 16.12
CA ALA A 87 20.36 -0.11 16.48
C ALA A 87 20.94 0.13 17.88
N ALA A 88 21.25 1.37 18.24
CA ALA A 88 21.73 1.71 19.58
C ALA A 88 20.67 1.46 20.66
N LEU A 89 19.40 1.78 20.38
CA LEU A 89 18.27 1.48 21.25
C LEU A 89 18.14 -0.04 21.48
N ALA A 90 18.19 -0.82 20.40
CA ALA A 90 18.10 -2.28 20.46
C ALA A 90 19.27 -2.92 21.21
N ALA A 91 20.48 -2.38 21.08
CA ALA A 91 21.67 -2.86 21.80
C ALA A 91 21.63 -2.54 23.30
N ALA A 92 20.94 -1.46 23.70
CA ALA A 92 20.91 -0.98 25.07
C ALA A 92 19.78 -1.58 25.92
N SER A 93 18.82 -2.30 25.33
CA SER A 93 17.63 -2.78 26.03
C SER A 93 17.22 -4.20 25.65
N LEU A 94 16.90 -5.02 26.67
CA LEU A 94 16.35 -6.37 26.50
C LEU A 94 14.85 -6.35 26.12
N ARG A 95 14.21 -5.18 26.16
CA ARG A 95 12.80 -4.96 25.79
C ARG A 95 12.60 -4.68 24.31
N THR A 96 13.66 -4.81 23.53
CA THR A 96 13.68 -4.46 22.12
C THR A 96 14.31 -5.54 21.26
N ARG A 97 13.81 -5.70 20.03
CA ARG A 97 14.45 -6.53 19.01
C ARG A 97 14.35 -5.86 17.65
N LEU A 98 15.51 -5.55 17.06
CA LEU A 98 15.60 -4.96 15.73
C LEU A 98 15.70 -6.07 14.68
N ILE A 99 14.93 -5.94 13.60
CA ILE A 99 15.01 -6.81 12.42
C ILE A 99 15.15 -5.99 11.14
N SER A 100 15.71 -6.61 10.12
CA SER A 100 15.62 -6.12 8.75
C SER A 100 14.33 -6.60 8.09
N LEU A 101 13.69 -5.72 7.34
CA LEU A 101 12.56 -6.06 6.46
C LEU A 101 13.01 -6.31 5.01
N GLY A 102 14.29 -6.08 4.69
CA GLY A 102 14.82 -6.14 3.33
C GLY A 102 15.35 -4.79 2.84
N LYS A 103 15.71 -4.74 1.56
CA LYS A 103 16.30 -3.57 0.91
C LYS A 103 15.36 -2.92 -0.10
N SER A 104 15.47 -1.61 -0.25
CA SER A 104 14.79 -0.82 -1.27
C SER A 104 15.33 -1.07 -2.69
N ASP A 105 14.72 -0.42 -3.69
CA ASP A 105 15.18 -0.47 -5.08
C ASP A 105 16.58 0.13 -5.29
N GLU A 106 17.02 1.02 -4.40
CA GLU A 106 18.39 1.57 -4.39
C GLU A 106 19.31 0.89 -3.37
N GLY A 107 18.84 -0.16 -2.70
CA GLY A 107 19.65 -0.99 -1.81
C GLY A 107 19.77 -0.49 -0.37
N ARG A 108 18.94 0.48 0.05
CA ARG A 108 18.88 0.95 1.45
C ARG A 108 18.10 -0.02 2.32
N GLU A 109 18.52 -0.17 3.56
CA GLU A 109 17.93 -1.09 4.53
C GLU A 109 16.63 -0.52 5.10
N THR A 110 15.53 -1.28 5.00
CA THR A 110 14.28 -1.02 5.72
C THR A 110 14.27 -1.84 7.01
N ILE A 111 13.99 -1.21 8.16
CA ILE A 111 14.06 -1.85 9.48
C ILE A 111 12.71 -1.90 10.18
N ALA A 112 12.57 -2.82 11.14
CA ALA A 112 11.50 -2.80 12.13
C ALA A 112 12.03 -3.11 13.53
N LEU A 113 11.53 -2.37 14.52
CA LEU A 113 11.84 -2.58 15.93
C LEU A 113 10.61 -3.12 16.67
N PHE A 114 10.75 -4.27 17.33
CA PHE A 114 9.77 -4.77 18.28
C PHE A 114 10.06 -4.23 19.68
N ILE A 115 9.02 -3.81 20.39
CA ILE A 115 9.05 -3.31 21.77
C ILE A 115 7.95 -4.01 22.57
N ALA A 116 8.34 -4.68 23.66
CA ALA A 116 7.45 -5.32 24.63
C ALA A 116 8.22 -5.59 25.92
N ASP A 117 7.59 -6.24 26.91
CA ASP A 117 8.34 -6.72 28.08
C ASP A 117 9.44 -7.72 27.70
N GLU A 118 10.50 -7.81 28.50
CA GLU A 118 11.68 -8.64 28.20
C GLU A 118 11.31 -10.10 27.92
N ALA A 119 10.46 -10.69 28.77
CA ALA A 119 9.97 -12.06 28.58
C ALA A 119 9.18 -12.22 27.26
N THR A 120 8.52 -11.15 26.79
CA THR A 120 7.77 -11.19 25.53
C THR A 120 8.70 -11.17 24.34
N ILE A 121 9.73 -10.31 24.37
CA ILE A 121 10.73 -10.21 23.31
C ILE A 121 11.57 -11.49 23.19
N GLN A 122 11.92 -12.11 24.32
CA GLN A 122 12.59 -13.42 24.33
C GLN A 122 11.75 -14.51 23.66
N ASN A 123 10.42 -14.45 23.81
CA ASN A 123 9.48 -15.42 23.23
C ASN A 123 8.76 -14.90 21.97
N LEU A 124 9.34 -13.93 21.26
CA LEU A 124 8.69 -13.26 20.13
C LEU A 124 8.21 -14.24 19.03
N GLU A 125 9.01 -15.27 18.73
CA GLU A 125 8.66 -16.30 17.72
C GLU A 125 7.48 -17.19 18.16
N GLN A 126 7.33 -17.42 19.47
CA GLN A 126 6.18 -18.13 20.00
C GLN A 126 4.91 -17.32 19.74
N TYR A 127 4.90 -16.04 20.12
CA TYR A 127 3.75 -15.16 19.88
C TYR A 127 3.42 -15.00 18.40
N ARG A 128 4.43 -14.91 17.53
CA ARG A 128 4.25 -14.93 16.06
C ARG A 128 3.54 -16.20 15.60
N THR A 129 3.95 -17.36 16.12
CA THR A 129 3.35 -18.66 15.77
C THR A 129 1.92 -18.77 16.28
N GLU A 130 1.65 -18.30 17.50
CA GLU A 130 0.30 -18.24 18.08
C GLU A 130 -0.62 -17.35 17.25
N LEU A 131 -0.18 -16.14 16.88
CA LEU A 131 -0.92 -15.25 15.98
C LEU A 131 -1.14 -15.88 14.60
N GLY A 132 -0.16 -16.61 14.06
CA GLY A 132 -0.32 -17.38 12.82
C GLY A 132 -1.45 -18.41 12.90
N ARG A 133 -1.57 -19.14 14.03
CA ARG A 133 -2.68 -20.07 14.27
C ARG A 133 -4.02 -19.34 14.44
N LEU A 134 -4.03 -18.14 15.00
CA LEU A 134 -5.25 -17.33 15.11
C LEU A 134 -5.67 -16.71 13.76
N ALA A 135 -4.71 -16.36 12.90
CA ALA A 135 -4.94 -15.83 11.55
C ALA A 135 -5.56 -16.88 10.61
N ASP A 136 -5.21 -18.15 10.82
CA ASP A 136 -5.81 -19.29 10.12
C ASP A 136 -6.28 -20.36 11.13
N PRO A 137 -7.52 -20.24 11.64
CA PRO A 137 -8.03 -21.11 12.69
C PRO A 137 -8.47 -22.49 12.19
N ARG A 138 -8.22 -22.84 10.92
CA ARG A 138 -8.55 -24.18 10.39
C ARG A 138 -7.81 -25.24 11.21
N GLY A 139 -8.56 -26.24 11.70
CA GLY A 139 -8.02 -27.33 12.51
C GLY A 139 -7.85 -27.03 14.00
N LEU A 140 -8.19 -25.84 14.50
CA LEU A 140 -8.17 -25.54 15.93
C LEU A 140 -9.45 -25.97 16.64
N SER A 141 -9.32 -26.65 17.78
CA SER A 141 -10.45 -26.92 18.67
C SER A 141 -10.92 -25.64 19.41
N ALA A 142 -12.16 -25.64 19.90
CA ALA A 142 -12.69 -24.51 20.69
C ALA A 142 -11.86 -24.23 21.95
N ALA A 143 -11.34 -25.28 22.59
CA ALA A 143 -10.49 -25.17 23.77
C ALA A 143 -9.13 -24.53 23.44
N GLU A 144 -8.50 -24.95 22.34
CA GLU A 144 -7.24 -24.35 21.88
C GLU A 144 -7.41 -22.89 21.49
N LYS A 145 -8.47 -22.54 20.75
CA LYS A 145 -8.77 -21.15 20.39
C LYS A 145 -8.92 -20.29 21.64
N SER A 146 -9.71 -20.74 22.61
CA SER A 146 -9.92 -20.02 23.87
C SER A 146 -8.63 -19.87 24.67
N ARG A 147 -7.74 -20.86 24.65
CA ARG A 147 -6.41 -20.78 25.28
C ARG A 147 -5.52 -19.75 24.58
N LEU A 148 -5.38 -19.85 23.26
CA LEU A 148 -4.56 -18.95 22.46
C LEU A 148 -5.02 -17.49 22.58
N ILE A 149 -6.33 -17.22 22.60
CA ILE A 149 -6.87 -15.86 22.77
C ILE A 149 -6.48 -15.25 24.13
N ARG A 150 -6.35 -16.06 25.20
CA ARG A 150 -5.93 -15.57 26.52
C ARG A 150 -4.42 -15.34 26.64
N GLU A 151 -3.64 -16.20 25.99
CA GLU A 151 -2.18 -16.26 26.14
C GLU A 151 -1.45 -15.38 25.11
N ALA A 152 -1.93 -15.32 23.87
CA ALA A 152 -1.31 -14.57 22.80
C ALA A 152 -1.39 -13.06 23.04
N LYS A 153 -0.51 -12.32 22.35
CA LYS A 153 -0.48 -10.85 22.37
C LYS A 153 -0.65 -10.32 20.95
N PRO A 154 -1.52 -9.33 20.73
CA PRO A 154 -1.63 -8.69 19.43
C PRO A 154 -0.34 -7.94 19.10
N ILE A 155 0.05 -7.97 17.83
CA ILE A 155 1.08 -7.09 17.29
C ILE A 155 0.40 -5.83 16.75
N TYR A 156 0.87 -4.66 17.19
CA TYR A 156 0.45 -3.35 16.69
C TYR A 156 1.62 -2.73 15.93
N TRP A 157 1.47 -2.56 14.62
CA TRP A 157 2.51 -2.04 13.74
C TRP A 157 2.28 -0.56 13.41
N LEU A 158 3.20 0.30 13.86
CA LEU A 158 3.28 1.72 13.49
C LEU A 158 4.30 1.90 12.38
N SER A 159 3.91 2.60 11.32
CA SER A 159 4.79 2.92 10.19
C SER A 159 4.80 4.42 9.92
N GLY A 160 5.94 4.97 9.50
CA GLY A 160 6.09 6.38 9.16
C GLY A 160 6.74 6.60 7.80
N SER A 161 6.46 7.76 7.20
CA SER A 161 7.09 8.23 5.96
C SER A 161 7.04 7.21 4.82
N ILE A 162 5.85 6.66 4.54
CA ILE A 162 5.61 6.07 3.21
C ILE A 162 5.65 7.18 2.15
N HIS A 163 5.20 8.40 2.47
CA HIS A 163 5.47 9.57 1.65
C HIS A 163 6.64 10.38 2.26
N SER A 164 7.72 10.54 1.52
CA SER A 164 8.96 11.12 2.06
C SER A 164 8.86 12.59 2.45
N THR A 165 7.88 13.32 1.92
CA THR A 165 7.60 14.73 2.25
C THR A 165 6.96 14.91 3.63
N GLU A 166 6.51 13.83 4.26
CA GLU A 166 5.88 13.81 5.58
C GLU A 166 6.97 13.61 6.64
N THR A 167 7.46 14.72 7.18
CA THR A 167 8.79 14.71 7.82
C THR A 167 8.79 14.45 9.32
N GLY A 168 7.64 14.60 9.98
CA GLY A 168 7.47 14.48 11.42
C GLY A 168 7.32 13.05 11.93
N SER A 169 6.66 12.15 11.19
CA SER A 169 6.45 10.77 11.67
C SER A 169 7.75 9.97 11.91
N PRO A 170 8.80 10.04 11.07
CA PRO A 170 10.08 9.38 11.37
C PRO A 170 10.75 9.90 12.65
N GLU A 171 10.69 11.22 12.86
CA GLU A 171 11.26 11.88 14.05
C GLU A 171 10.47 11.49 15.31
N MET A 172 9.13 11.46 15.21
CA MET A 172 8.24 11.04 16.28
C MET A 172 8.48 9.59 16.70
N LEU A 173 8.65 8.69 15.74
CA LEU A 173 8.83 7.25 16.01
C LEU A 173 10.13 6.95 16.75
N MET A 174 11.20 7.74 16.56
CA MET A 174 12.43 7.63 17.38
C MET A 174 12.16 7.95 18.85
N GLU A 175 11.41 9.02 19.13
CA GLU A 175 11.06 9.42 20.48
C GLU A 175 10.04 8.46 21.12
N LEU A 176 9.08 7.96 20.34
CA LEU A 176 8.08 7.00 20.82
C LEU A 176 8.76 5.67 21.19
N ALA A 177 9.67 5.18 20.36
CA ALA A 177 10.42 3.96 20.61
C ALA A 177 11.24 4.05 21.91
N TYR A 178 11.90 5.18 22.15
CA TYR A 178 12.59 5.44 23.42
C TYR A 178 11.63 5.35 24.60
N ARG A 179 10.53 6.12 24.54
CA ARG A 179 9.54 6.22 25.62
C ARG A 179 8.96 4.86 25.97
N LEU A 180 8.49 4.10 24.97
CA LEU A 180 7.94 2.76 25.19
C LEU A 180 8.97 1.78 25.77
N THR A 181 10.26 1.98 25.50
CA THR A 181 11.32 1.11 26.02
C THR A 181 11.64 1.38 27.50
N VAL A 182 11.70 2.66 27.90
CA VAL A 182 12.24 3.07 29.21
C VAL A 182 11.20 3.52 30.23
N ASP A 183 10.01 3.91 29.78
CA ASP A 183 8.99 4.50 30.65
C ASP A 183 8.39 3.44 31.60
N GLU A 184 8.45 3.72 32.89
CA GLU A 184 7.89 2.94 34.00
C GLU A 184 6.62 3.59 34.56
N SER A 185 5.93 4.42 33.80
CA SER A 185 4.54 4.75 34.09
C SER A 185 3.65 3.49 34.03
N GLU A 186 2.52 3.52 34.74
CA GLU A 186 1.50 2.46 34.64
C GLU A 186 1.06 2.26 33.19
N ASN A 187 0.92 3.36 32.45
CA ASN A 187 0.53 3.35 31.05
C ASN A 187 1.49 2.55 30.17
N SER A 188 2.79 2.88 30.23
CA SER A 188 3.79 2.23 29.38
C SER A 188 4.05 0.77 29.77
N ARG A 189 3.98 0.42 31.06
CA ARG A 189 4.02 -0.99 31.49
C ARG A 189 2.83 -1.78 30.98
N ALA A 190 1.62 -1.24 31.08
CA ALA A 190 0.41 -1.91 30.59
C ALA A 190 0.48 -2.14 29.08
N ILE A 191 0.96 -1.16 28.31
CA ILE A 191 1.20 -1.29 26.87
C ILE A 191 2.17 -2.45 26.59
N ARG A 192 3.35 -2.45 27.20
CA ARG A 192 4.38 -3.49 26.99
C ARG A 192 3.92 -4.89 27.41
N ALA A 193 3.08 -4.97 28.44
CA ALA A 193 2.52 -6.23 28.92
C ALA A 193 1.40 -6.75 28.01
N GLY A 194 0.60 -5.86 27.41
CA GLY A 194 -0.58 -6.24 26.63
C GLY A 194 -0.35 -6.38 25.12
N VAL A 195 0.60 -5.64 24.55
CA VAL A 195 0.80 -5.51 23.09
C VAL A 195 2.27 -5.64 22.73
N ILE A 196 2.55 -6.29 21.60
CA ILE A 196 3.87 -6.23 20.97
C ILE A 196 3.84 -5.07 19.98
N THR A 197 4.54 -3.98 20.31
CA THR A 197 4.60 -2.81 19.42
C THR A 197 5.70 -3.03 18.38
N MET A 198 5.35 -2.98 17.10
CA MET A 198 6.30 -3.04 15.98
C MET A 198 6.39 -1.65 15.34
N ILE A 199 7.60 -1.12 15.15
CA ILE A 199 7.81 0.22 14.59
C ILE A 199 8.70 0.14 13.35
N THR A 200 8.20 0.64 12.23
CA THR A 200 9.01 0.93 11.03
C THR A 200 9.13 2.46 10.89
N PRO A 201 10.30 3.05 11.21
CA PRO A 201 10.42 4.51 11.27
C PRO A 201 10.29 5.19 9.91
N VAL A 202 10.76 4.52 8.85
CA VAL A 202 10.73 5.03 7.47
C VAL A 202 10.41 3.86 6.55
N THR A 203 9.26 3.90 5.89
CA THR A 203 8.91 2.96 4.82
C THR A 203 9.63 3.33 3.52
N GLU A 204 9.54 4.60 3.12
CA GLU A 204 10.20 5.10 1.90
C GLU A 204 11.62 5.60 2.19
N VAL A 205 12.52 4.63 2.36
CA VAL A 205 13.91 4.87 2.74
C VAL A 205 14.74 5.56 1.66
N ASP A 206 14.38 5.43 0.38
CA ASP A 206 15.13 6.09 -0.71
C ASP A 206 14.75 7.57 -0.81
N GLY A 207 13.46 7.87 -0.66
CA GLY A 207 12.97 9.24 -0.73
C GLY A 207 13.23 10.08 0.50
N ARG A 208 13.31 9.46 1.69
CA ARG A 208 13.58 10.20 2.93
C ARG A 208 14.88 10.98 2.86
N ASP A 209 15.98 10.36 2.42
CA ASP A 209 17.28 11.05 2.34
C ASP A 209 17.24 12.24 1.38
N ARG A 210 16.53 12.10 0.25
CA ARG A 210 16.36 13.17 -0.73
C ARG A 210 15.54 14.32 -0.20
N MET A 211 14.51 14.04 0.59
CA MET A 211 13.75 15.09 1.26
C MET A 211 14.62 15.86 2.25
N VAL A 212 15.48 15.16 3.00
CA VAL A 212 16.44 15.80 3.91
C VAL A 212 17.40 16.71 3.14
N ASP A 213 17.93 16.24 2.01
CA ASP A 213 18.83 17.02 1.17
C ASP A 213 18.13 18.22 0.53
N ALA A 214 16.87 18.06 0.08
CA ALA A 214 16.04 19.14 -0.45
C ALA A 214 15.76 20.22 0.60
N ASP A 215 15.41 19.84 1.84
CA ASP A 215 15.22 20.77 2.95
C ASP A 215 16.51 21.54 3.28
N LYS A 216 17.66 20.83 3.35
CA LYS A 216 18.98 21.45 3.57
C LYS A 216 19.35 22.41 2.45
N LEU A 217 19.10 22.05 1.20
CA LEU A 217 19.39 22.90 0.03
C LEU A 217 18.48 24.14 0.02
N ALA A 218 17.18 23.99 0.27
CA ALA A 218 16.24 25.10 0.35
C ALA A 218 16.66 26.14 1.41
N ARG A 219 17.17 25.67 2.55
CA ARG A 219 17.73 26.53 3.61
C ARG A 219 19.02 27.21 3.17
N HIS A 220 19.95 26.46 2.59
CA HIS A 220 21.22 27.00 2.10
C HIS A 220 20.99 28.12 1.08
N LEU A 221 20.05 27.92 0.16
CA LEU A 221 19.65 28.89 -0.87
C LEU A 221 18.70 29.98 -0.36
N LYS A 222 18.26 29.92 0.90
CA LYS A 222 17.31 30.86 1.52
C LYS A 222 15.99 30.99 0.76
N LEU A 223 15.52 29.91 0.15
CA LEU A 223 14.26 29.86 -0.63
C LEU A 223 13.02 29.74 0.26
N GLY A 224 13.21 29.62 1.58
CA GLY A 224 12.13 29.40 2.54
C GLY A 224 11.62 27.96 2.58
N PRO A 225 10.61 27.67 3.42
CA PRO A 225 10.08 26.33 3.63
C PRO A 225 9.48 25.74 2.35
N GLY A 226 9.94 24.55 1.95
CA GLY A 226 9.52 23.89 0.72
C GLY A 226 10.03 24.54 -0.57
N GLY A 227 11.05 25.41 -0.48
CA GLY A 227 11.60 26.12 -1.64
C GLY A 227 12.25 25.22 -2.69
N VAL A 228 12.70 24.01 -2.30
CA VAL A 228 13.13 22.95 -3.22
C VAL A 228 12.14 21.80 -3.11
N PRO A 229 11.32 21.53 -4.15
CA PRO A 229 10.36 20.44 -4.13
C PRO A 229 11.06 19.10 -4.32
N LEU A 230 10.56 18.07 -3.64
CA LEU A 230 10.95 16.69 -3.93
C LEU A 230 10.22 16.21 -5.17
N ILE A 231 10.97 15.94 -6.24
CA ILE A 231 10.39 15.54 -7.52
C ILE A 231 10.17 14.01 -7.56
N TYR A 232 11.06 13.24 -6.93
CA TYR A 232 11.05 11.76 -6.89
C TYR A 232 11.19 11.25 -5.45
N TRP A 233 10.41 10.24 -5.08
CA TRP A 233 10.55 9.57 -3.78
C TRP A 233 11.59 8.47 -3.92
N GLY A 234 11.28 7.41 -4.68
CA GLY A 234 12.18 6.28 -4.89
C GLY A 234 12.91 6.29 -6.24
N LYS A 235 13.40 5.10 -6.63
CA LYS A 235 14.05 4.88 -7.93
C LYS A 235 13.08 5.06 -9.11
N TYR A 236 11.81 4.68 -8.92
CA TYR A 236 10.79 4.62 -9.98
C TYR A 236 9.53 5.42 -9.67
N THR A 237 9.09 5.49 -8.41
CA THR A 237 7.81 6.13 -8.08
C THR A 237 8.03 7.39 -7.25
N ALA A 238 7.19 8.40 -7.51
CA ALA A 238 6.95 9.51 -6.59
C ALA A 238 5.78 9.09 -5.69
N HIS A 239 4.60 9.71 -5.85
CA HIS A 239 3.50 9.57 -4.90
C HIS A 239 2.89 8.15 -4.76
N ASP A 240 3.15 7.30 -5.73
CA ASP A 240 2.42 6.05 -6.00
C ASP A 240 2.74 4.87 -5.06
N ASN A 241 3.72 4.97 -4.17
CA ASN A 241 4.12 3.83 -3.34
C ASN A 241 3.03 3.42 -2.30
N ASN A 242 2.15 4.35 -1.89
CA ASN A 242 0.94 4.05 -1.10
C ASN A 242 -0.30 3.74 -1.98
N ARG A 243 -0.07 3.40 -3.25
CA ARG A 243 -1.07 2.87 -4.19
C ARG A 243 -0.62 1.54 -4.80
N ASP A 244 0.58 1.11 -4.47
CA ASP A 244 1.19 -0.11 -4.98
C ASP A 244 0.65 -1.37 -4.30
N GLY A 245 -0.18 -1.26 -3.26
CA GLY A 245 -0.66 -2.37 -2.43
C GLY A 245 -1.40 -3.46 -3.19
N MET A 246 -2.07 -3.13 -4.31
CA MET A 246 -2.78 -4.13 -5.12
C MET A 246 -1.89 -4.89 -6.11
N VAL A 247 -0.74 -4.32 -6.52
CA VAL A 247 0.15 -4.90 -7.56
C VAL A 247 1.52 -5.31 -7.04
N LEU A 248 1.95 -4.80 -5.89
CA LEU A 248 3.22 -5.07 -5.22
C LEU A 248 4.43 -4.94 -6.17
N SER A 249 4.48 -3.86 -6.95
CA SER A 249 5.52 -3.67 -7.95
C SER A 249 6.86 -3.24 -7.34
N GLN A 250 6.84 -2.44 -6.28
CA GLN A 250 8.04 -1.89 -5.65
C GLN A 250 8.59 -2.85 -4.59
N LYS A 251 9.92 -2.86 -4.40
CA LYS A 251 10.53 -3.71 -3.35
C LYS A 251 10.05 -3.34 -1.96
N LEU A 252 9.75 -2.07 -1.71
CA LEU A 252 9.27 -1.59 -0.41
C LEU A 252 7.90 -2.19 -0.07
N SER A 253 6.97 -2.22 -1.02
CA SER A 253 5.66 -2.86 -0.86
C SER A 253 5.78 -4.38 -0.69
N GLN A 254 6.71 -5.01 -1.42
CA GLN A 254 7.00 -6.44 -1.27
C GLN A 254 7.59 -6.77 0.12
N ASN A 255 8.51 -5.94 0.62
CA ASN A 255 9.09 -6.07 1.96
C ASN A 255 8.00 -5.91 3.03
N PHE A 256 7.12 -4.91 2.89
CA PHE A 256 5.97 -4.73 3.77
C PHE A 256 5.05 -5.95 3.76
N MET A 257 4.63 -6.42 2.58
CA MET A 257 3.74 -7.56 2.44
C MET A 257 4.34 -8.84 3.04
N SER A 258 5.63 -9.10 2.77
CA SER A 258 6.34 -10.25 3.33
C SER A 258 6.34 -10.20 4.86
N ALA A 259 6.66 -9.04 5.44
CA ALA A 259 6.64 -8.83 6.89
C ALA A 259 5.22 -8.94 7.47
N PHE A 260 4.22 -8.37 6.81
CA PHE A 260 2.81 -8.47 7.21
C PHE A 260 2.37 -9.93 7.28
N LEU A 261 2.65 -10.71 6.23
CA LEU A 261 2.28 -12.13 6.18
C LEU A 261 3.08 -12.99 7.15
N HIS A 262 4.31 -12.59 7.51
CA HIS A 262 5.14 -13.32 8.47
C HIS A 262 4.72 -13.06 9.92
N TRP A 263 4.47 -11.79 10.27
CA TRP A 263 4.20 -11.34 11.63
C TRP A 263 2.72 -11.30 12.00
N LYS A 264 1.81 -11.25 11.03
CA LYS A 264 0.34 -11.23 11.23
C LYS A 264 -0.10 -10.14 12.23
N PRO A 265 0.25 -8.86 11.99
CA PRO A 265 -0.15 -7.76 12.87
C PRO A 265 -1.68 -7.67 12.96
N VAL A 266 -2.21 -7.39 14.15
CA VAL A 266 -3.66 -7.20 14.35
C VAL A 266 -4.06 -5.78 13.96
N VAL A 267 -3.17 -4.81 14.18
CA VAL A 267 -3.35 -3.40 13.78
C VAL A 267 -2.13 -2.95 12.99
N VAL A 268 -2.36 -2.29 11.85
CA VAL A 268 -1.36 -1.57 11.06
C VAL A 268 -1.80 -0.11 10.98
N HIS A 269 -0.92 0.78 11.41
CA HIS A 269 -1.18 2.20 11.56
C HIS A 269 -0.12 3.01 10.81
N ASP A 270 -0.53 3.60 9.70
CA ASP A 270 0.32 4.44 8.84
C ASP A 270 0.23 5.91 9.26
N LEU A 271 1.36 6.60 9.37
CA LEU A 271 1.44 7.94 9.97
C LEU A 271 1.81 8.99 8.91
N HIS A 272 0.79 9.71 8.43
CA HIS A 272 0.88 10.69 7.36
C HIS A 272 0.78 12.16 7.79
N GLU A 273 0.99 13.06 6.82
CA GLU A 273 0.86 14.51 6.98
C GLU A 273 0.29 15.22 5.74
N SER A 274 -1.00 15.57 5.77
CA SER A 274 -1.62 16.39 4.71
C SER A 274 -2.75 17.31 5.15
N VAL A 275 -3.32 17.15 6.35
CA VAL A 275 -4.56 17.85 6.75
C VAL A 275 -4.42 18.63 8.06
N PRO A 276 -5.30 19.62 8.30
CA PRO A 276 -5.23 20.43 9.51
C PRO A 276 -5.28 19.64 10.82
N PHE A 277 -4.28 19.89 11.65
CA PHE A 277 -4.00 19.37 12.98
C PHE A 277 -3.85 17.85 13.05
N LEU A 278 -4.85 17.09 13.50
CA LEU A 278 -4.82 15.63 13.50
C LEU A 278 -6.17 15.07 13.06
N TYR A 279 -6.17 14.44 11.89
CA TYR A 279 -7.23 13.56 11.43
C TYR A 279 -6.85 12.12 11.76
N THR A 280 -7.72 11.43 12.50
CA THR A 280 -7.65 9.98 12.67
C THR A 280 -8.62 9.34 11.70
N SER A 281 -8.14 8.43 10.85
CA SER A 281 -8.98 7.95 9.76
C SER A 281 -10.13 7.09 10.27
N THR A 282 -11.29 7.25 9.66
CA THR A 282 -12.42 6.30 9.71
C THR A 282 -12.97 5.99 8.32
N GLY A 283 -12.75 6.89 7.36
CA GLY A 283 -13.44 6.93 6.09
C GLY A 283 -14.81 7.63 6.14
N THR A 284 -15.35 7.97 4.96
CA THR A 284 -16.72 8.46 4.74
C THR A 284 -17.64 7.43 4.08
N GLY A 285 -17.08 6.33 3.59
CA GLY A 285 -17.80 5.40 2.72
C GLY A 285 -17.97 5.92 1.29
N PRO A 286 -18.40 5.04 0.36
CA PRO A 286 -18.65 3.61 0.56
C PRO A 286 -17.36 2.84 0.86
N TYR A 287 -17.42 1.92 1.83
CA TYR A 287 -16.31 1.02 2.11
C TYR A 287 -16.31 -0.13 1.12
N ASN A 288 -15.15 -0.73 0.90
CA ASN A 288 -15.03 -1.94 0.10
C ASN A 288 -15.94 -3.05 0.66
N ASP A 289 -16.81 -3.61 -0.20
CA ASP A 289 -17.79 -4.64 0.17
C ASP A 289 -17.14 -5.94 0.72
N GLU A 290 -15.85 -6.15 0.47
CA GLU A 290 -15.10 -7.31 0.92
C GLU A 290 -14.45 -7.12 2.30
N TYR A 291 -14.48 -5.91 2.88
CA TYR A 291 -14.05 -5.70 4.27
C TYR A 291 -15.05 -6.34 5.23
N ASP A 292 -14.56 -7.10 6.21
CA ASP A 292 -15.45 -7.59 7.26
C ASP A 292 -15.96 -6.40 8.10
N PRO A 293 -17.28 -6.29 8.37
CA PRO A 293 -17.82 -5.19 9.16
C PRO A 293 -17.18 -5.02 10.54
N ILE A 294 -16.66 -6.10 11.15
CA ILE A 294 -15.92 -6.03 12.42
C ILE A 294 -14.64 -5.20 12.25
N VAL A 295 -13.93 -5.31 11.12
CA VAL A 295 -12.73 -4.48 10.84
C VAL A 295 -13.09 -3.00 10.86
N VAL A 296 -14.14 -2.62 10.14
CA VAL A 296 -14.58 -1.21 10.05
C VAL A 296 -15.02 -0.69 11.42
N ASN A 297 -15.75 -1.50 12.19
CA ASN A 297 -16.19 -1.13 13.53
C ASN A 297 -15.01 -0.96 14.51
N GLU A 298 -14.03 -1.87 14.51
CA GLU A 298 -12.83 -1.77 15.36
C GLU A 298 -11.94 -0.58 14.97
N TRP A 299 -11.81 -0.33 13.66
CA TRP A 299 -11.15 0.85 13.13
C TRP A 299 -11.80 2.14 13.65
N HIS A 300 -13.14 2.24 13.58
CA HIS A 300 -13.88 3.39 14.09
C HIS A 300 -13.73 3.54 15.61
N GLN A 301 -13.79 2.44 16.36
CA GLN A 301 -13.60 2.46 17.81
C GLN A 301 -12.26 3.10 18.18
N LEU A 302 -11.16 2.69 17.54
CA LEU A 302 -9.84 3.27 17.80
C LEU A 302 -9.80 4.79 17.54
N ALA A 303 -10.36 5.23 16.41
CA ALA A 303 -10.44 6.64 16.06
C ALA A 303 -11.23 7.46 17.09
N TYR A 304 -12.40 6.97 17.50
CA TYR A 304 -13.22 7.67 18.49
C TYR A 304 -12.58 7.72 19.88
N GLN A 305 -11.82 6.69 20.28
CA GLN A 305 -11.07 6.72 21.54
C GLN A 305 -10.01 7.82 21.54
N GLU A 306 -9.26 7.97 20.47
CA GLU A 306 -8.23 9.01 20.35
C GLU A 306 -8.85 10.41 20.33
N ILE A 307 -9.93 10.61 19.57
CA ILE A 307 -10.64 11.89 19.52
C ILE A 307 -11.11 12.29 20.91
N ASN A 308 -11.75 11.36 21.62
CA ASN A 308 -12.26 11.61 22.96
C ASN A 308 -11.12 11.94 23.94
N GLU A 309 -10.08 11.11 23.99
CA GLU A 309 -8.99 11.26 24.96
C GLU A 309 -8.09 12.47 24.69
N LEU A 310 -7.86 12.84 23.42
CA LEU A 310 -7.09 14.04 23.08
C LEU A 310 -7.91 15.32 23.27
N THR A 311 -9.21 15.29 22.94
CA THR A 311 -10.12 16.41 23.22
C THR A 311 -10.26 16.64 24.72
N ARG A 312 -10.38 15.58 25.52
CA ARG A 312 -10.41 15.65 27.00
C ARG A 312 -9.16 16.32 27.58
N ARG A 313 -8.01 16.19 26.92
CA ARG A 313 -6.73 16.82 27.30
C ARG A 313 -6.58 18.25 26.79
N GLY A 314 -7.57 18.78 26.07
CA GLY A 314 -7.62 20.16 25.60
C GLY A 314 -6.83 20.41 24.32
N LEU A 315 -6.49 19.37 23.55
CA LEU A 315 -5.90 19.55 22.22
C LEU A 315 -7.02 19.94 21.25
N PRO A 316 -6.92 21.09 20.55
CA PRO A 316 -7.84 21.43 19.48
C PRO A 316 -7.59 20.54 18.24
N GLY A 317 -8.57 20.49 17.34
CA GLY A 317 -8.41 19.97 15.98
C GLY A 317 -8.07 18.50 15.86
N VAL A 318 -8.68 17.65 16.70
CA VAL A 318 -8.65 16.18 16.54
C VAL A 318 -10.01 15.73 16.03
N TRP A 319 -10.07 15.10 14.86
CA TRP A 319 -11.32 14.87 14.13
C TRP A 319 -11.28 13.65 13.19
N THR A 320 -12.43 13.26 12.63
CA THR A 320 -12.56 12.10 11.71
C THR A 320 -13.56 12.34 10.57
N HIS A 321 -13.91 11.33 9.76
CA HIS A 321 -14.76 11.40 8.55
C HIS A 321 -14.29 12.43 7.50
N GLY A 322 -12.99 12.41 7.21
CA GLY A 322 -12.34 13.27 6.22
C GLY A 322 -12.56 12.87 4.76
N PHE A 323 -11.52 12.95 3.94
CA PHE A 323 -11.63 12.79 2.48
C PHE A 323 -11.70 11.33 2.00
N TYR A 324 -11.23 10.39 2.82
CA TYR A 324 -11.04 9.00 2.41
C TYR A 324 -12.36 8.23 2.43
N ASP A 325 -12.63 7.39 1.44
CA ASP A 325 -13.89 6.62 1.36
C ASP A 325 -13.78 5.18 1.91
N GLY A 326 -12.61 4.55 1.84
CA GLY A 326 -12.45 3.14 2.22
C GLY A 326 -12.69 2.14 1.09
N TRP A 327 -12.78 2.60 -0.16
CA TRP A 327 -13.19 1.77 -1.30
C TRP A 327 -12.03 1.06 -2.01
N ALA A 328 -11.03 1.83 -2.45
CA ALA A 328 -9.99 1.33 -3.33
C ALA A 328 -8.99 0.42 -2.59
N PRO A 329 -8.57 -0.72 -3.19
CA PRO A 329 -7.67 -1.67 -2.55
C PRO A 329 -6.19 -1.37 -2.79
N ASN A 330 -5.85 -0.19 -3.33
CA ASN A 330 -4.50 0.19 -3.71
C ASN A 330 -3.62 0.61 -2.52
N TYR A 331 -4.19 0.99 -1.39
CA TYR A 331 -3.44 1.45 -0.20
C TYR A 331 -2.57 0.34 0.41
N THR A 332 -1.25 0.53 0.36
CA THR A 332 -0.26 -0.51 0.70
C THR A 332 -0.39 -0.99 2.14
N LEU A 333 -0.57 -0.09 3.11
CA LEU A 333 -0.70 -0.49 4.52
C LEU A 333 -2.16 -0.69 4.95
N LEU A 334 -3.04 0.24 4.56
CA LEU A 334 -4.44 0.22 5.02
C LEU A 334 -5.25 -0.88 4.33
N ALA A 335 -5.31 -0.88 2.99
CA ALA A 335 -6.20 -1.79 2.29
C ALA A 335 -5.72 -3.23 2.41
N VAL A 336 -4.40 -3.45 2.36
CA VAL A 336 -3.81 -4.76 2.65
C VAL A 336 -4.25 -5.24 4.03
N ALA A 337 -4.04 -4.48 5.10
CA ALA A 337 -4.43 -4.95 6.43
C ALA A 337 -5.93 -5.30 6.51
N ASN A 338 -6.80 -4.43 5.98
CA ASN A 338 -8.25 -4.63 5.99
C ASN A 338 -8.71 -5.86 5.18
N LEU A 339 -8.04 -6.17 4.07
CA LEU A 339 -8.31 -7.37 3.25
C LEU A 339 -7.77 -8.67 3.87
N HIS A 340 -6.90 -8.57 4.89
CA HIS A 340 -6.27 -9.72 5.55
C HIS A 340 -6.72 -9.90 7.00
N ASN A 341 -7.96 -9.49 7.31
CA ASN A 341 -8.61 -9.60 8.62
C ASN A 341 -7.92 -8.79 9.74
N SER A 342 -7.02 -7.87 9.39
CA SER A 342 -6.38 -6.94 10.33
C SER A 342 -6.99 -5.55 10.21
N ILE A 343 -6.67 -4.66 11.15
CA ILE A 343 -7.15 -3.28 11.14
C ILE A 343 -6.09 -2.40 10.49
N GLY A 344 -6.35 -1.95 9.26
CA GLY A 344 -5.58 -0.94 8.56
C GLY A 344 -6.15 0.45 8.81
N ARG A 345 -5.30 1.38 9.24
CA ARG A 345 -5.70 2.75 9.56
C ARG A 345 -4.56 3.73 9.38
N PHE A 346 -4.87 5.02 9.44
CA PHE A 346 -3.85 6.06 9.34
C PHE A 346 -4.18 7.33 10.12
N TYR A 347 -3.15 8.12 10.39
CA TYR A 347 -3.25 9.52 10.79
C TYR A 347 -2.88 10.43 9.64
N GLU A 348 -3.49 11.61 9.58
CA GLU A 348 -2.98 12.74 8.84
C GLU A 348 -2.77 13.90 9.81
N THR A 349 -1.53 14.35 9.96
CA THR A 349 -1.24 15.60 10.69
C THR A 349 -0.94 16.76 9.76
N TYR A 350 -0.87 17.98 10.31
CA TYR A 350 -0.66 19.15 9.49
C TYR A 350 0.79 19.22 8.99
N THR A 351 0.95 19.19 7.66
CA THR A 351 2.27 19.17 7.02
C THR A 351 3.13 20.33 7.51
N SER A 352 4.18 20.02 8.27
CA SER A 352 5.26 20.99 8.47
C SER A 352 6.01 21.06 7.14
N ARG A 353 6.18 22.26 6.57
CA ARG A 353 6.90 22.45 5.30
C ARG A 353 8.38 22.11 5.51
N GLY A 354 8.73 20.83 5.47
CA GLY A 354 9.99 20.31 6.02
C GLY A 354 10.01 20.39 7.55
N ALA A 355 11.16 20.76 8.12
CA ALA A 355 11.31 20.93 9.57
C ALA A 355 10.94 22.34 10.10
N ASP A 356 10.15 23.11 9.36
CA ASP A 356 9.84 24.50 9.69
C ASP A 356 8.54 24.71 10.48
N CYS A 357 8.42 25.92 11.03
CA CYS A 357 7.19 26.43 11.59
C CYS A 357 6.48 27.37 10.62
N HIS A 358 5.16 27.43 10.71
CA HIS A 358 4.35 28.42 10.01
C HIS A 358 3.12 28.83 10.85
N THR A 359 2.53 29.97 10.51
CA THR A 359 1.25 30.39 11.12
C THR A 359 0.10 29.74 10.36
N VAL A 360 -0.79 29.09 11.10
CA VAL A 360 -1.93 28.36 10.54
C VAL A 360 -2.94 29.33 9.93
N ARG A 361 -3.26 29.09 8.66
CA ARG A 361 -4.25 29.83 7.88
C ARG A 361 -5.09 28.86 7.06
N LEU A 362 -6.29 28.61 7.56
CA LEU A 362 -7.23 27.62 7.06
C LEU A 362 -8.53 28.29 6.60
N PRO A 363 -9.22 27.74 5.59
CA PRO A 363 -10.55 28.21 5.19
C PRO A 363 -11.58 27.95 6.29
N ALA A 364 -12.70 28.68 6.25
CA ALA A 364 -13.77 28.56 7.24
C ALA A 364 -14.30 27.12 7.40
N THR A 365 -14.39 26.38 6.29
CA THR A 365 -14.76 24.94 6.26
C THR A 365 -13.84 24.03 7.06
N SER A 366 -12.60 24.48 7.31
CA SER A 366 -11.64 23.75 8.15
C SER A 366 -11.80 24.09 9.63
N THR A 367 -12.22 25.31 9.96
CA THR A 367 -12.28 25.82 11.34
C THR A 367 -13.68 25.82 11.95
N GLU A 368 -14.72 25.52 11.17
CA GLU A 368 -16.09 25.44 11.66
C GLU A 368 -16.35 24.15 12.47
N ARG A 369 -17.20 24.26 13.48
CA ARG A 369 -17.68 23.11 14.26
C ARG A 369 -18.74 22.37 13.45
N ARG A 370 -18.55 21.07 13.27
CA ARG A 370 -19.48 20.17 12.57
C ARG A 370 -19.66 18.85 13.31
N TRP A 371 -20.55 18.00 12.82
CA TRP A 371 -20.80 16.67 13.40
C TRP A 371 -19.55 15.77 13.35
N ASP A 372 -18.78 15.85 12.26
CA ASP A 372 -17.52 15.11 12.03
C ASP A 372 -16.30 15.79 12.68
N ARG A 373 -16.49 17.02 13.15
CA ARG A 373 -15.45 17.87 13.72
C ARG A 373 -16.02 18.77 14.80
N THR A 374 -16.28 18.18 15.96
CA THR A 374 -16.85 18.88 17.10
C THR A 374 -15.85 19.83 17.79
N ASN A 375 -14.55 19.52 17.66
CA ASN A 375 -13.43 20.30 18.16
C ASN A 375 -12.48 20.68 16.99
N PRO A 376 -12.80 21.73 16.20
CA PRO A 376 -12.09 22.01 14.96
C PRO A 376 -10.67 22.57 15.15
N PRO A 377 -9.80 22.43 14.14
CA PRO A 377 -8.55 23.18 14.03
C PRO A 377 -8.78 24.70 14.08
N VAL A 378 -7.75 25.43 14.50
CA VAL A 378 -7.85 26.87 14.75
C VAL A 378 -6.80 27.67 13.96
N ASN A 379 -7.16 28.89 13.57
CA ASN A 379 -6.30 29.83 12.85
C ASN A 379 -5.47 30.71 13.78
N GLY A 380 -4.40 31.30 13.25
CA GLY A 380 -3.57 32.29 13.93
C GLY A 380 -2.57 31.71 14.93
N VAL A 381 -2.58 30.40 15.13
CA VAL A 381 -1.61 29.69 15.98
C VAL A 381 -0.35 29.35 15.18
N LYS A 382 0.78 29.17 15.87
CA LYS A 382 2.03 28.71 15.28
C LYS A 382 2.03 27.17 15.26
N TRP A 383 2.24 26.57 14.10
CA TRP A 383 2.41 25.13 13.94
C TRP A 383 3.84 24.81 13.53
N CYS A 384 4.45 23.84 14.20
CA CYS A 384 5.83 23.41 13.96
C CYS A 384 5.88 21.90 13.83
N ILE A 385 6.97 21.35 13.29
CA ILE A 385 7.19 19.89 13.25
C ILE A 385 7.01 19.21 14.62
N ARG A 386 7.34 19.91 15.73
CA ARG A 386 7.11 19.40 17.10
C ARG A 386 5.62 19.18 17.40
N SER A 387 4.72 19.98 16.84
CA SER A 387 3.28 19.76 16.98
C SER A 387 2.85 18.42 16.39
N ASN A 388 3.38 18.04 15.22
CA ASN A 388 3.12 16.73 14.61
C ASN A 388 3.59 15.60 15.54
N ILE A 389 4.81 15.72 16.07
CA ILE A 389 5.37 14.75 17.02
C ILE A 389 4.47 14.60 18.25
N ASN A 390 4.09 15.71 18.88
CA ASN A 390 3.28 15.68 20.10
C ASN A 390 1.90 15.05 19.85
N TYR A 391 1.22 15.43 18.77
CA TYR A 391 -0.11 14.94 18.43
C TYR A 391 -0.08 13.45 18.05
N GLN A 392 0.79 13.06 17.12
CA GLN A 392 0.91 11.66 16.68
C GLN A 392 1.33 10.76 17.86
N GLN A 393 2.35 11.16 18.64
CA GLN A 393 2.81 10.34 19.76
C GLN A 393 1.74 10.17 20.84
N SER A 394 1.01 11.25 21.19
CA SER A 394 -0.07 11.18 22.17
C SER A 394 -1.18 10.24 21.69
N GLY A 395 -1.62 10.38 20.44
CA GLY A 395 -2.63 9.51 19.84
C GLY A 395 -2.18 8.05 19.78
N SER A 396 -0.95 7.78 19.34
CA SER A 396 -0.40 6.42 19.27
C SER A 396 -0.34 5.76 20.65
N LEU A 397 0.05 6.48 21.71
CA LEU A 397 0.06 5.93 23.08
C LEU A 397 -1.35 5.58 23.56
N ILE A 398 -2.35 6.42 23.26
CA ILE A 398 -3.76 6.15 23.60
C ILE A 398 -4.26 4.90 22.86
N ALA A 399 -3.97 4.79 21.56
CA ALA A 399 -4.38 3.65 20.74
C ALA A 399 -3.73 2.34 21.22
N LEU A 400 -2.42 2.37 21.49
CA LEU A 400 -1.67 1.23 22.02
C LEU A 400 -2.24 0.78 23.36
N ARG A 401 -2.55 1.73 24.25
CA ARG A 401 -3.15 1.43 25.55
C ARG A 401 -4.52 0.78 25.40
N TYR A 402 -5.37 1.33 24.52
CA TYR A 402 -6.70 0.78 24.29
C TYR A 402 -6.66 -0.67 23.78
N VAL A 403 -5.75 -0.98 22.85
CA VAL A 403 -5.56 -2.37 22.37
C VAL A 403 -4.99 -3.26 23.48
N ALA A 404 -4.09 -2.75 24.32
CA ALA A 404 -3.53 -3.51 25.45
C ALA A 404 -4.60 -3.93 26.47
N ASP A 405 -5.49 -3.00 26.82
CA ASP A 405 -6.58 -3.24 27.78
C ASP A 405 -7.65 -4.18 27.19
N ASN A 406 -7.85 -4.15 25.87
CA ASN A 406 -8.89 -4.92 25.16
C ASN A 406 -8.32 -6.08 24.33
N ARG A 407 -7.10 -6.57 24.63
CA ARG A 407 -6.37 -7.51 23.77
C ARG A 407 -7.15 -8.78 23.41
N GLN A 408 -7.89 -9.35 24.37
CA GLN A 408 -8.66 -10.58 24.14
C GLN A 408 -9.81 -10.34 23.17
N THR A 409 -10.44 -9.17 23.22
CA THR A 409 -11.51 -8.78 22.27
C THR A 409 -10.96 -8.67 20.85
N PHE A 410 -9.85 -7.95 20.68
CA PHE A 410 -9.21 -7.81 19.36
C PHE A 410 -8.75 -9.16 18.80
N LEU A 411 -8.19 -10.06 19.62
CA LEU A 411 -7.78 -11.40 19.20
C LEU A 411 -8.98 -12.32 18.90
N ALA A 412 -10.05 -12.27 19.70
CA ALA A 412 -11.27 -13.01 19.43
C ALA A 412 -11.92 -12.56 18.11
N ASN A 413 -11.98 -11.24 17.90
CA ASN A 413 -12.45 -10.65 16.65
C ASN A 413 -11.54 -11.01 15.47
N TYR A 414 -10.22 -11.11 15.68
CA TYR A 414 -9.27 -11.53 14.64
C TYR A 414 -9.60 -12.95 14.14
N VAL A 415 -9.85 -13.89 15.05
CA VAL A 415 -10.30 -15.26 14.73
C VAL A 415 -11.67 -15.25 14.06
N ALA A 416 -12.64 -14.51 14.60
CA ALA A 416 -13.99 -14.48 14.06
C ALA A 416 -14.02 -13.98 12.61
N LYS A 417 -13.23 -12.96 12.28
CA LYS A 417 -13.08 -12.47 10.91
C LYS A 417 -12.51 -13.55 9.97
N ALA A 418 -11.46 -14.24 10.38
CA ALA A 418 -10.88 -15.33 9.61
C ALA A 418 -11.88 -16.49 9.38
N GLU A 419 -12.59 -16.92 10.41
CA GLU A 419 -13.62 -17.98 10.31
C GLU A 419 -14.76 -17.58 9.37
N ARG A 420 -15.22 -16.31 9.43
CA ARG A 420 -16.25 -15.78 8.54
C ARG A 420 -15.80 -15.78 7.08
N MET A 421 -14.55 -15.44 6.80
CA MET A 421 -14.01 -15.46 5.43
C MET A 421 -13.87 -16.88 4.88
N ILE A 422 -13.39 -17.82 5.69
CA ILE A 422 -13.31 -19.24 5.31
C ILE A 422 -14.72 -19.80 5.04
N GLU A 423 -15.67 -19.53 5.94
CA GLU A 423 -17.03 -20.05 5.81
C GLU A 423 -17.77 -19.44 4.63
N ARG A 424 -17.58 -18.14 4.37
CA ARG A 424 -18.11 -17.47 3.16
C ARG A 424 -17.58 -18.14 1.90
N GLY A 425 -16.31 -18.52 1.86
CA GLY A 425 -15.72 -19.30 0.78
C GLY A 425 -16.37 -20.66 0.53
N ARG A 426 -16.86 -21.31 1.59
CA ARG A 426 -17.53 -22.62 1.51
C ARG A 426 -19.01 -22.54 1.14
N THR A 427 -19.68 -21.47 1.55
CA THR A 427 -21.16 -21.36 1.49
C THR A 427 -21.64 -20.41 0.40
N THR A 428 -20.84 -19.43 0.02
CA THR A 428 -21.27 -18.34 -0.88
C THR A 428 -20.45 -18.33 -2.15
N ALA A 429 -21.13 -18.49 -3.29
CA ALA A 429 -20.50 -18.40 -4.60
C ALA A 429 -19.88 -17.01 -4.87
N PRO A 430 -18.79 -16.91 -5.66
CA PRO A 430 -17.98 -18.03 -6.14
C PRO A 430 -17.27 -18.75 -4.98
N HIS A 431 -17.00 -20.05 -5.13
CA HIS A 431 -16.23 -20.87 -4.19
C HIS A 431 -14.74 -20.95 -4.57
N ALA A 432 -14.44 -20.74 -5.85
CA ALA A 432 -13.09 -20.68 -6.38
C ALA A 432 -13.04 -19.86 -7.67
N PHE A 433 -11.85 -19.44 -8.04
CA PHE A 433 -11.53 -18.96 -9.39
C PHE A 433 -10.57 -19.95 -10.05
N VAL A 434 -10.90 -20.38 -11.27
CA VAL A 434 -9.99 -21.18 -12.10
C VAL A 434 -9.34 -20.26 -13.12
N ILE A 435 -8.01 -20.28 -13.18
CA ILE A 435 -7.20 -19.53 -14.13
C ILE A 435 -6.55 -20.57 -15.05
N PRO A 436 -7.04 -20.75 -16.28
CA PRO A 436 -6.47 -21.72 -17.20
C PRO A 436 -4.99 -21.44 -17.46
N ALA A 437 -4.13 -22.44 -17.29
CA ALA A 437 -2.70 -22.26 -17.56
C ALA A 437 -2.43 -22.16 -19.08
N ARG A 438 -3.32 -22.75 -19.89
CA ARG A 438 -3.25 -22.77 -21.34
C ARG A 438 -4.19 -21.74 -21.94
N GLN A 439 -3.75 -20.49 -21.99
CA GLN A 439 -4.48 -19.37 -22.58
C GLN A 439 -3.54 -18.46 -23.39
N ARG A 440 -4.09 -17.48 -24.11
CA ARG A 440 -3.29 -16.54 -24.92
C ARG A 440 -2.28 -15.77 -24.06
N HIS A 441 -2.74 -15.24 -22.92
CA HIS A 441 -1.97 -14.43 -21.97
C HIS A 441 -1.45 -15.27 -20.79
N ALA A 442 -0.83 -16.42 -21.10
CA ALA A 442 -0.43 -17.39 -20.08
C ALA A 442 0.64 -16.85 -19.10
N ALA A 443 1.55 -15.98 -19.56
CA ALA A 443 2.55 -15.38 -18.69
C ALA A 443 1.94 -14.37 -17.72
N GLU A 444 1.04 -13.52 -18.21
CA GLU A 444 0.28 -12.58 -17.39
C GLU A 444 -0.61 -13.31 -16.37
N ALA A 445 -1.18 -14.47 -16.76
CA ALA A 445 -1.90 -15.36 -15.88
C ALA A 445 -1.01 -15.94 -14.76
N ALA A 446 0.21 -16.38 -15.09
CA ALA A 446 1.18 -16.82 -14.10
C ALA A 446 1.60 -15.69 -13.15
N ASP A 447 1.79 -14.47 -13.67
CA ASP A 447 2.11 -13.29 -12.87
C ASP A 447 0.96 -12.91 -11.93
N LEU A 448 -0.29 -12.99 -12.39
CA LEU A 448 -1.47 -12.79 -11.53
C LEU A 448 -1.56 -13.85 -10.43
N VAL A 449 -1.29 -15.12 -10.75
CA VAL A 449 -1.23 -16.19 -9.75
C VAL A 449 -0.13 -15.93 -8.72
N ASN A 450 1.05 -15.50 -9.17
CA ASN A 450 2.15 -15.14 -8.27
C ASN A 450 1.83 -13.92 -7.41
N LEU A 451 1.09 -12.94 -7.93
CA LEU A 451 0.59 -11.80 -7.17
C LEU A 451 -0.35 -12.25 -6.04
N PHE A 452 -1.30 -13.16 -6.31
CA PHE A 452 -2.15 -13.72 -5.26
C PHE A 452 -1.35 -14.47 -4.19
N ARG A 453 -0.35 -15.25 -4.61
CA ARG A 453 0.55 -15.93 -3.66
C ARG A 453 1.39 -14.94 -2.85
N ALA A 454 1.84 -13.85 -3.45
CA ALA A 454 2.58 -12.78 -2.78
C ALA A 454 1.70 -12.04 -1.75
N GLN A 455 0.39 -11.94 -2.00
CA GLN A 455 -0.63 -11.49 -1.04
C GLN A 455 -1.03 -12.58 -0.03
N GLY A 456 -0.39 -13.75 -0.06
CA GLY A 456 -0.65 -14.83 0.90
C GLY A 456 -1.87 -15.72 0.59
N ALA A 457 -2.52 -15.54 -0.56
CA ALA A 457 -3.60 -16.42 -0.97
C ALA A 457 -3.07 -17.79 -1.42
N GLU A 458 -3.74 -18.86 -0.98
CA GLU A 458 -3.48 -20.23 -1.37
C GLU A 458 -3.96 -20.48 -2.80
N VAL A 459 -3.03 -20.90 -3.66
CA VAL A 459 -3.33 -21.31 -5.04
C VAL A 459 -2.98 -22.78 -5.20
N HIS A 460 -3.84 -23.52 -5.88
CA HIS A 460 -3.68 -24.94 -6.15
C HIS A 460 -3.52 -25.19 -7.65
N VAL A 461 -3.01 -26.36 -8.02
CA VAL A 461 -2.92 -26.86 -9.40
C VAL A 461 -3.82 -28.07 -9.54
N ALA A 462 -4.67 -28.10 -10.56
CA ALA A 462 -5.50 -29.25 -10.87
C ALA A 462 -4.63 -30.47 -11.25
N THR A 463 -4.86 -31.62 -10.62
CA THR A 463 -4.08 -32.85 -10.88
C THR A 463 -4.78 -33.81 -11.84
N SER A 464 -6.02 -33.55 -12.21
CA SER A 464 -6.79 -34.29 -13.21
C SER A 464 -7.76 -33.37 -13.95
N ASP A 465 -8.25 -33.83 -15.10
CA ASP A 465 -9.29 -33.13 -15.87
C ASP A 465 -10.68 -33.41 -15.28
N TYR A 466 -11.52 -32.38 -15.14
CA TYR A 466 -12.92 -32.53 -14.70
C TYR A 466 -13.79 -31.36 -15.17
N ARG A 467 -15.11 -31.52 -15.07
CA ARG A 467 -16.10 -30.50 -15.43
C ARG A 467 -16.71 -29.85 -14.20
N ILE A 468 -16.94 -28.55 -14.28
CA ILE A 468 -17.59 -27.76 -13.23
C ILE A 468 -18.74 -26.94 -13.80
N ARG A 469 -19.75 -26.69 -12.97
CA ARG A 469 -20.84 -25.78 -13.32
C ARG A 469 -20.43 -24.33 -13.04
N THR A 470 -20.61 -23.47 -14.02
CA THR A 470 -20.45 -22.01 -13.88
C THR A 470 -21.77 -21.36 -13.45
N PRO A 471 -21.75 -20.21 -12.75
CA PRO A 471 -22.97 -19.50 -12.39
C PRO A 471 -23.77 -19.06 -13.62
N ASP A 472 -25.10 -19.13 -13.51
CA ASP A 472 -26.05 -18.54 -14.46
C ASP A 472 -25.87 -17.02 -14.53
N ALA A 473 -25.57 -16.49 -15.72
CA ALA A 473 -25.52 -15.04 -15.92
C ALA A 473 -26.90 -14.36 -15.70
N ARG A 474 -28.00 -15.13 -15.67
CA ARG A 474 -29.37 -14.63 -15.44
C ARG A 474 -29.69 -14.27 -13.98
N ALA A 475 -28.98 -14.83 -13.00
CA ALA A 475 -29.29 -14.66 -11.58
C ALA A 475 -28.71 -13.36 -10.95
N SER A 476 -28.11 -12.47 -11.76
CA SER A 476 -27.55 -11.20 -11.31
C SER A 476 -28.44 -9.97 -11.59
N ARG A 477 -29.70 -10.19 -11.98
CA ARG A 477 -30.72 -9.12 -11.97
C ARG A 477 -31.39 -9.08 -10.59
N PRO A 478 -31.51 -7.91 -9.94
CA PRO A 478 -32.43 -7.78 -8.82
C PRO A 478 -33.86 -7.95 -9.35
N ASP A 479 -34.69 -8.64 -8.58
CA ASP A 479 -36.12 -8.76 -8.81
C ASP A 479 -36.76 -7.38 -9.02
N SER A 480 -37.18 -7.10 -10.25
CA SER A 480 -38.15 -6.06 -10.51
C SER A 480 -39.53 -6.60 -10.15
N ALA A 481 -39.88 -6.55 -8.87
CA ALA A 481 -41.24 -6.83 -8.42
C ALA A 481 -41.81 -5.63 -7.66
N SER A 482 -42.96 -5.17 -8.16
CA SER A 482 -43.95 -4.31 -7.51
C SER A 482 -43.65 -2.80 -7.40
N ARG A 483 -43.96 -2.07 -8.47
CA ARG A 483 -44.64 -0.76 -8.36
C ARG A 483 -45.68 -0.62 -9.46
N THR A 484 -46.88 -1.13 -9.20
CA THR A 484 -48.10 -0.64 -9.83
C THR A 484 -48.88 0.16 -8.79
N SER A 485 -48.80 1.49 -8.89
CA SER A 485 -49.93 2.35 -8.55
C SER A 485 -49.79 3.70 -9.27
N PRO A 486 -50.87 4.22 -9.90
CA PRO A 486 -50.81 5.40 -10.75
C PRO A 486 -51.07 6.66 -9.92
N LEU A 487 -50.25 7.70 -10.10
CA LEU A 487 -50.61 9.05 -9.68
C LEU A 487 -50.65 9.98 -10.90
N ARG A 488 -51.85 10.51 -11.09
CA ARG A 488 -52.28 11.52 -12.05
C ARG A 488 -51.63 12.88 -11.76
N GLY A 489 -51.34 13.63 -12.82
CA GLY A 489 -51.78 15.03 -12.95
C GLY A 489 -50.86 16.17 -12.50
N ALA A 490 -50.17 16.76 -13.49
CA ALA A 490 -49.92 18.20 -13.71
C ALA A 490 -48.88 18.97 -12.84
N PRO A 491 -48.40 20.16 -13.30
CA PRO A 491 -47.81 20.45 -14.61
C PRO A 491 -46.44 21.18 -14.51
N SER A 492 -45.85 21.40 -15.68
CA SER A 492 -44.64 22.20 -15.95
C SER A 492 -44.69 23.63 -15.41
N ASP A 493 -43.48 24.18 -15.19
CA ASP A 493 -43.09 25.60 -15.14
C ASP A 493 -42.57 26.08 -13.79
N THR A 494 -41.25 26.00 -13.57
CA THR A 494 -40.39 27.14 -13.22
C THR A 494 -38.94 26.69 -12.97
N VAL A 495 -38.06 26.88 -13.95
CA VAL A 495 -36.62 27.01 -13.71
C VAL A 495 -36.12 28.22 -14.50
N LYS A 496 -36.11 29.37 -13.84
CA LYS A 496 -35.31 30.54 -14.20
C LYS A 496 -34.77 31.17 -12.92
N GLN A 497 -33.47 31.47 -12.95
CA GLN A 497 -32.69 32.21 -11.95
C GLN A 497 -32.38 31.38 -10.69
N VAL A 498 -31.12 31.14 -10.30
CA VAL A 498 -30.05 32.13 -10.14
C VAL A 498 -28.70 31.54 -10.58
N VAL A 499 -28.04 32.24 -11.50
CA VAL A 499 -26.62 32.11 -11.83
C VAL A 499 -25.94 33.36 -11.28
N ASN A 500 -24.76 33.18 -10.67
CA ASN A 500 -23.72 34.16 -10.28
C ASN A 500 -23.45 34.22 -8.76
N ALA A 501 -22.35 33.59 -8.35
CA ALA A 501 -21.22 34.26 -7.70
C ALA A 501 -20.14 33.23 -7.31
N VAL A 502 -19.24 32.90 -8.23
CA VAL A 502 -17.93 32.34 -7.85
C VAL A 502 -16.88 32.94 -8.78
N ASP A 503 -16.13 33.92 -8.27
CA ASP A 503 -14.78 34.16 -8.74
C ASP A 503 -13.95 34.91 -7.67
N SER A 504 -12.65 34.57 -7.66
CA SER A 504 -11.50 35.07 -6.86
C SER A 504 -11.15 34.27 -5.58
N VAL A 505 -9.97 33.66 -5.38
CA VAL A 505 -8.79 33.29 -6.21
C VAL A 505 -8.10 32.10 -5.51
N GLY A 506 -7.53 31.17 -6.30
CA GLY A 506 -6.53 30.20 -5.85
C GLY A 506 -6.31 28.98 -6.77
N ARG A 507 -6.01 29.19 -8.06
CA ARG A 507 -5.59 28.15 -9.04
C ARG A 507 -4.09 27.76 -8.79
N ALA A 508 -3.52 26.66 -9.29
CA ALA A 508 -3.79 25.94 -10.54
C ALA A 508 -3.15 24.54 -10.64
N ALA A 509 -3.85 23.64 -11.33
CA ALA A 509 -3.34 22.92 -12.52
C ALA A 509 -4.41 23.07 -13.63
N PRO A 510 -4.06 23.20 -14.93
CA PRO A 510 -5.00 23.63 -15.96
C PRO A 510 -5.79 22.48 -16.59
N ALA A 511 -7.09 22.70 -16.81
CA ALA A 511 -7.93 21.90 -17.71
C ALA A 511 -7.66 22.28 -19.18
N PRO A 512 -7.77 21.34 -20.15
CA PRO A 512 -7.68 21.67 -21.56
C PRO A 512 -8.90 22.47 -22.02
N GLY A 513 -8.65 23.49 -22.85
CA GLY A 513 -9.66 24.38 -23.40
C GLY A 513 -10.63 23.69 -24.35
N THR A 514 -11.90 24.03 -24.18
CA THR A 514 -12.98 23.85 -25.15
C THR A 514 -12.90 24.95 -26.20
N ASP A 515 -12.53 24.62 -27.43
CA ASP A 515 -13.07 25.30 -28.62
C ASP A 515 -12.78 24.51 -29.89
N SER A 516 -13.73 23.64 -30.28
CA SER A 516 -14.06 23.32 -31.67
C SER A 516 -15.25 22.35 -31.70
N ALA A 517 -16.40 22.79 -31.18
CA ALA A 517 -17.67 22.09 -31.36
C ALA A 517 -18.46 22.76 -32.50
N ALA A 518 -18.01 22.57 -33.74
CA ALA A 518 -18.83 22.84 -34.91
C ALA A 518 -18.47 21.90 -36.06
N ARG A 519 -19.47 21.12 -36.49
CA ARG A 519 -19.53 20.26 -37.68
C ARG A 519 -18.73 18.96 -37.66
N LEU A 520 -19.36 17.90 -37.16
CA LEU A 520 -19.31 16.58 -37.79
C LEU A 520 -20.67 15.89 -37.59
N SER A 521 -21.65 16.29 -38.41
CA SER A 521 -22.83 15.48 -38.66
C SER A 521 -22.45 14.37 -39.66
N GLY A 522 -22.64 13.11 -39.29
CA GLY A 522 -22.73 12.02 -40.27
C GLY A 522 -21.88 10.79 -39.94
N ARG A 523 -22.59 9.66 -39.79
CA ARG A 523 -22.11 8.26 -39.73
C ARG A 523 -21.46 7.81 -38.41
N THR A 524 -22.33 7.51 -37.44
CA THR A 524 -22.09 6.44 -36.46
C THR A 524 -21.99 5.10 -37.21
N GLN A 525 -20.76 4.65 -37.49
CA GLN A 525 -20.49 3.23 -37.68
C GLN A 525 -20.44 2.60 -36.29
N SER A 526 -21.35 1.65 -36.05
CA SER A 526 -21.37 0.82 -34.87
C SER A 526 -20.04 0.06 -34.76
N VAL A 527 -19.20 0.44 -33.80
CA VAL A 527 -18.09 -0.41 -33.37
C VAL A 527 -18.75 -1.58 -32.63
N ALA A 528 -18.81 -2.73 -33.29
CA ALA A 528 -19.27 -3.96 -32.69
C ALA A 528 -18.40 -4.26 -31.46
N ALA A 529 -19.00 -4.13 -30.27
CA ALA A 529 -18.43 -4.65 -29.05
C ALA A 529 -18.10 -6.13 -29.28
N SER A 530 -16.81 -6.47 -29.22
CA SER A 530 -16.35 -7.84 -29.16
C SER A 530 -17.07 -8.52 -28.00
N THR A 531 -18.01 -9.38 -28.36
CA THR A 531 -18.77 -10.23 -27.46
C THR A 531 -17.78 -11.15 -26.74
N MET A 532 -17.52 -10.90 -25.46
CA MET A 532 -17.10 -11.98 -24.55
C MET A 532 -18.15 -13.09 -24.69
N ALA A 533 -17.73 -14.24 -25.21
CA ALA A 533 -18.59 -15.39 -25.40
C ALA A 533 -19.15 -15.82 -24.04
N ARG A 534 -20.41 -15.44 -23.81
CA ARG A 534 -21.25 -15.92 -22.71
C ARG A 534 -21.68 -17.34 -23.07
N THR A 535 -21.17 -18.33 -22.35
CA THR A 535 -21.67 -19.71 -22.48
C THR A 535 -22.03 -20.25 -21.12
N ASP A 536 -23.30 -20.62 -20.97
CA ASP A 536 -23.85 -21.49 -19.90
C ASP A 536 -23.35 -22.94 -20.02
N ALA A 537 -22.14 -23.14 -20.58
CA ALA A 537 -21.55 -24.45 -20.80
C ALA A 537 -20.72 -24.87 -19.58
N PRO A 538 -20.74 -26.15 -19.17
CA PRO A 538 -19.85 -26.64 -18.12
C PRO A 538 -18.40 -26.34 -18.51
N ALA A 539 -17.73 -25.54 -17.68
CA ALA A 539 -16.32 -25.24 -17.87
C ALA A 539 -15.49 -26.50 -17.55
N THR A 540 -14.51 -26.79 -18.39
CA THR A 540 -13.60 -27.92 -18.17
C THR A 540 -12.34 -27.40 -17.51
N VAL A 541 -12.05 -27.86 -16.30
CA VAL A 541 -10.77 -27.66 -15.64
C VAL A 541 -9.83 -28.75 -16.13
N ARG A 542 -8.64 -28.36 -16.57
CA ARG A 542 -7.63 -29.28 -17.10
C ARG A 542 -6.48 -29.44 -16.11
N THR A 543 -5.81 -30.56 -16.19
CA THR A 543 -4.57 -30.83 -15.47
C THR A 543 -3.55 -29.74 -15.76
N GLY A 544 -3.04 -29.12 -14.70
CA GLY A 544 -2.13 -27.97 -14.74
C GLY A 544 -2.79 -26.60 -14.61
N ASP A 545 -4.12 -26.48 -14.65
CA ASP A 545 -4.80 -25.21 -14.42
C ASP A 545 -4.68 -24.77 -12.95
N TRP A 546 -4.62 -23.45 -12.72
CA TRP A 546 -4.52 -22.90 -11.39
C TRP A 546 -5.90 -22.65 -10.78
N ILE A 547 -6.05 -22.99 -9.50
CA ILE A 547 -7.31 -22.88 -8.76
C ILE A 547 -7.05 -22.06 -7.50
N VAL A 548 -7.63 -20.86 -7.46
CA VAL A 548 -7.63 -20.02 -6.26
C VAL A 548 -8.89 -20.34 -5.47
N ARG A 549 -8.75 -21.14 -4.42
CA ARG A 549 -9.87 -21.50 -3.53
C ARG A 549 -10.27 -20.29 -2.69
N LEU A 550 -11.54 -20.19 -2.30
CA LEU A 550 -11.99 -19.08 -1.45
C LEU A 550 -12.28 -19.52 -0.01
N ASP A 551 -12.18 -20.81 0.33
CA ASP A 551 -12.28 -21.33 1.69
C ASP A 551 -10.97 -21.19 2.50
N GLN A 552 -10.44 -19.97 2.47
CA GLN A 552 -9.19 -19.56 3.11
C GLN A 552 -9.31 -18.16 3.74
N PRO A 553 -8.43 -17.78 4.69
CA PRO A 553 -8.55 -16.52 5.43
C PRO A 553 -8.48 -15.26 4.56
N TYR A 554 -7.73 -15.27 3.45
CA TYR A 554 -7.45 -14.09 2.62
C TYR A 554 -8.22 -14.06 1.30
N SER A 555 -9.39 -14.70 1.28
CA SER A 555 -10.26 -14.74 0.11
C SER A 555 -10.82 -13.36 -0.28
N ALA A 556 -10.92 -12.42 0.68
CA ALA A 556 -11.34 -11.03 0.43
C ALA A 556 -10.43 -10.32 -0.58
N THR A 557 -9.11 -10.50 -0.49
CA THR A 557 -8.14 -9.94 -1.45
C THR A 557 -8.42 -10.43 -2.87
N VAL A 558 -8.57 -11.74 -3.04
CA VAL A 558 -8.81 -12.35 -4.37
C VAL A 558 -10.16 -11.90 -4.93
N ARG A 559 -11.21 -11.88 -4.11
CA ARG A 559 -12.55 -11.40 -4.50
C ARG A 559 -12.48 -9.96 -4.95
N THR A 560 -11.83 -9.10 -4.17
CA THR A 560 -11.71 -7.67 -4.46
C THR A 560 -11.00 -7.43 -5.80
N LEU A 561 -9.88 -8.12 -6.03
CA LEU A 561 -9.04 -7.91 -7.22
C LEU A 561 -9.65 -8.48 -8.52
N LEU A 562 -10.55 -9.46 -8.43
CA LEU A 562 -11.25 -10.09 -9.57
C LEU A 562 -12.74 -9.68 -9.71
N ALA A 563 -13.25 -8.89 -8.77
CA ALA A 563 -14.61 -8.38 -8.81
C ALA A 563 -14.75 -7.30 -9.88
N ILE A 564 -15.94 -7.23 -10.48
CA ILE A 564 -16.37 -6.03 -11.22
C ILE A 564 -16.93 -5.08 -10.18
N GLN A 565 -16.35 -3.89 -10.09
CA GLN A 565 -16.69 -2.93 -9.06
C GLN A 565 -18.05 -2.28 -9.29
N LYS A 566 -18.78 -2.05 -8.20
CA LYS A 566 -20.12 -1.48 -8.20
C LYS A 566 -20.15 -0.21 -7.35
N TYR A 567 -19.54 0.85 -7.87
CA TYR A 567 -19.65 2.18 -7.31
C TYR A 567 -20.93 2.84 -7.83
N LYS A 568 -21.85 3.26 -6.97
CA LYS A 568 -23.14 3.80 -7.41
C LYS A 568 -22.99 5.27 -7.80
N ALA A 569 -23.87 5.75 -8.67
CA ALA A 569 -23.86 7.14 -9.12
C ALA A 569 -24.32 8.12 -8.02
N ASP A 570 -25.04 7.64 -7.00
CA ASP A 570 -25.49 8.39 -5.82
C ASP A 570 -24.54 8.25 -4.62
N ASP A 571 -23.49 7.42 -4.72
CA ASP A 571 -22.41 7.43 -3.74
C ASP A 571 -21.64 8.77 -3.83
N PRO A 572 -20.98 9.21 -2.74
CA PRO A 572 -20.10 10.37 -2.76
C PRO A 572 -19.06 10.29 -3.89
N PRO A 573 -18.50 11.42 -4.36
CA PRO A 573 -17.40 11.38 -5.31
C PRO A 573 -16.26 10.50 -4.76
N PRO A 574 -15.75 9.55 -5.56
CA PRO A 574 -14.70 8.67 -5.11
C PRO A 574 -13.44 9.47 -4.83
N TYR A 575 -12.75 9.13 -3.76
CA TYR A 575 -11.46 9.73 -3.47
C TYR A 575 -10.37 9.21 -4.43
N ASP A 576 -10.52 7.96 -4.89
CA ASP A 576 -9.49 7.21 -5.59
C ASP A 576 -10.07 6.34 -6.73
N ASP A 577 -9.32 5.32 -7.16
CA ASP A 577 -9.73 4.37 -8.20
C ASP A 577 -11.09 3.70 -7.89
N THR A 578 -11.96 3.68 -8.89
CA THR A 578 -13.26 2.97 -8.81
C THR A 578 -13.32 1.70 -9.66
N GLY A 579 -12.26 1.38 -10.41
CA GLY A 579 -12.19 0.20 -11.26
C GLY A 579 -10.78 -0.33 -11.44
N TRP A 580 -10.57 -1.62 -11.13
CA TRP A 580 -9.25 -2.26 -11.16
C TRP A 580 -9.27 -3.75 -11.55
N THR A 581 -10.42 -4.31 -11.95
CA THR A 581 -10.64 -5.74 -12.21
C THR A 581 -9.46 -6.38 -12.99
N LEU A 582 -8.57 -7.06 -12.27
CA LEU A 582 -7.19 -7.29 -12.75
C LEU A 582 -7.12 -8.28 -13.91
N ASP A 583 -7.99 -9.27 -13.92
CA ASP A 583 -8.11 -10.22 -15.02
C ASP A 583 -8.57 -9.55 -16.31
N ALA A 584 -9.57 -8.67 -16.22
CA ALA A 584 -10.02 -7.87 -17.37
C ALA A 584 -8.92 -6.90 -17.86
N LEU A 585 -8.26 -6.19 -16.94
CA LEU A 585 -7.16 -5.26 -17.27
C LEU A 585 -5.96 -5.95 -17.92
N ARG A 586 -5.72 -7.22 -17.59
CA ARG A 586 -4.59 -8.01 -18.11
C ARG A 586 -4.99 -8.98 -19.23
N HIS A 587 -6.24 -8.93 -19.70
CA HIS A 587 -6.79 -9.87 -20.69
C HIS A 587 -6.62 -11.35 -20.32
N ILE A 588 -6.72 -11.66 -19.03
CA ILE A 588 -6.60 -13.01 -18.49
C ILE A 588 -7.98 -13.66 -18.46
N GLU A 589 -8.08 -14.87 -19.00
CA GLU A 589 -9.26 -15.71 -18.86
C GLU A 589 -9.34 -16.26 -17.44
N THR A 590 -10.46 -16.00 -16.77
CA THR A 590 -10.77 -16.53 -15.43
C THR A 590 -12.17 -17.11 -15.43
N ILE A 591 -12.35 -18.23 -14.73
CA ILE A 591 -13.63 -18.90 -14.58
C ILE A 591 -14.06 -18.78 -13.12
N LYS A 592 -15.19 -18.10 -12.90
CA LYS A 592 -15.82 -17.96 -11.58
C LYS A 592 -16.63 -19.22 -11.30
N VAL A 593 -16.32 -19.95 -10.23
CA VAL A 593 -16.93 -21.26 -9.94
C VAL A 593 -18.03 -21.13 -8.90
N ALA A 594 -19.27 -21.40 -9.29
CA ALA A 594 -20.43 -21.37 -8.38
C ALA A 594 -20.72 -22.73 -7.72
N ASP A 595 -20.16 -23.80 -8.27
CA ASP A 595 -20.32 -25.15 -7.74
C ASP A 595 -19.30 -25.44 -6.61
N SER A 596 -19.79 -25.70 -5.39
CA SER A 596 -18.94 -26.00 -4.23
C SER A 596 -18.18 -27.32 -4.36
N MET A 597 -18.57 -28.22 -5.29
CA MET A 597 -17.85 -29.47 -5.53
C MET A 597 -16.39 -29.25 -5.95
N ILE A 598 -16.04 -28.08 -6.49
CA ILE A 598 -14.64 -27.72 -6.81
C ILE A 598 -13.70 -27.90 -5.62
N LEU A 599 -14.17 -27.61 -4.40
CA LEU A 599 -13.36 -27.70 -3.18
C LEU A 599 -12.97 -29.14 -2.81
N LYS A 600 -13.64 -30.13 -3.41
CA LYS A 600 -13.41 -31.58 -3.24
C LYS A 600 -12.69 -32.22 -4.43
N GLN A 601 -12.42 -31.46 -5.50
CA GLN A 601 -11.78 -32.00 -6.70
C GLN A 601 -10.28 -32.25 -6.49
N PRO A 602 -9.65 -33.17 -7.25
CA PRO A 602 -8.21 -33.42 -7.18
C PRO A 602 -7.39 -32.18 -7.54
N MET A 603 -6.59 -31.71 -6.58
CA MET A 603 -5.68 -30.59 -6.74
C MET A 603 -4.55 -30.64 -5.72
N GLN A 604 -3.45 -29.94 -5.99
CA GLN A 604 -2.29 -29.84 -5.11
C GLN A 604 -1.94 -28.38 -4.85
N LEU A 605 -1.54 -28.04 -3.61
CA LEU A 605 -1.07 -26.69 -3.28
C LEU A 605 0.17 -26.31 -4.12
N LEU A 606 0.14 -25.11 -4.71
CA LEU A 606 1.24 -24.57 -5.50
C LEU A 606 2.32 -23.97 -4.57
N THR A 607 3.36 -24.76 -4.31
CA THR A 607 4.47 -24.39 -3.41
C THR A 607 5.59 -23.63 -4.10
N THR A 608 5.66 -23.66 -5.43
CA THR A 608 6.65 -22.95 -6.25
C THR A 608 5.99 -21.83 -7.06
N SER A 609 6.78 -20.89 -7.59
CA SER A 609 6.24 -19.83 -8.45
C SER A 609 5.56 -20.41 -9.68
N ALA A 610 4.36 -19.89 -9.99
CA ALA A 610 3.72 -20.16 -11.26
C ALA A 610 4.64 -19.67 -12.37
N SER A 611 4.89 -20.52 -13.36
CA SER A 611 5.71 -20.19 -14.52
C SER A 611 5.13 -20.87 -15.74
N ILE A 612 5.29 -20.22 -16.89
CA ILE A 612 4.99 -20.81 -18.19
C ILE A 612 6.30 -21.07 -18.88
N ILE A 613 6.58 -22.34 -19.12
CA ILE A 613 7.74 -22.76 -19.92
C ILE A 613 7.23 -23.06 -21.33
N GLY A 614 7.89 -22.45 -22.32
CA GLY A 614 7.60 -22.69 -23.72
C GLY A 614 7.89 -24.15 -24.10
N THR A 615 7.39 -24.57 -25.26
CA THR A 615 7.68 -25.90 -25.81
C THR A 615 8.62 -25.81 -27.00
N ALA A 616 9.53 -26.77 -27.09
CA ALA A 616 10.39 -26.96 -28.26
C ALA A 616 10.02 -28.26 -28.97
N SER A 617 9.90 -28.21 -30.29
CA SER A 617 9.70 -29.37 -31.14
C SER A 617 10.54 -29.30 -32.42
N GLY A 618 10.57 -30.38 -33.19
CA GLY A 618 11.29 -30.46 -34.46
C GLY A 618 12.80 -30.63 -34.35
N THR A 619 13.46 -30.78 -35.49
CA THR A 619 14.91 -30.97 -35.61
C THR A 619 15.48 -30.00 -36.64
N GLY A 620 16.65 -29.43 -36.35
CA GLY A 620 17.33 -28.50 -37.25
C GLY A 620 17.95 -27.30 -36.53
N ARG A 621 18.60 -26.44 -37.31
CA ARG A 621 19.40 -25.31 -36.80
C ARG A 621 18.63 -24.00 -36.77
N THR A 622 17.56 -23.88 -37.55
CA THR A 622 16.72 -22.69 -37.63
C THR A 622 15.51 -22.85 -36.71
N LEU A 623 15.30 -21.87 -35.83
CA LEU A 623 14.13 -21.81 -34.95
C LEU A 623 13.07 -20.90 -35.55
N ILE A 624 11.83 -21.37 -35.56
CA ILE A 624 10.64 -20.62 -35.93
C ILE A 624 9.85 -20.31 -34.66
N VAL A 625 9.69 -19.02 -34.35
CA VAL A 625 8.96 -18.53 -33.17
C VAL A 625 7.84 -17.60 -33.62
N LYS A 626 6.59 -17.99 -33.35
CA LYS A 626 5.41 -17.17 -33.69
C LYS A 626 5.39 -15.91 -32.82
N HIS A 627 5.14 -14.76 -33.44
CA HIS A 627 4.89 -13.52 -32.70
C HIS A 627 3.45 -13.53 -32.18
N LEU A 628 3.27 -13.50 -30.85
CA LEU A 628 1.95 -13.60 -30.20
C LEU A 628 1.24 -12.25 -30.04
N GLY A 629 1.97 -11.15 -30.26
CA GLY A 629 1.45 -9.79 -30.10
C GLY A 629 1.46 -9.32 -28.64
N ASP A 630 2.32 -9.91 -27.82
CA ASP A 630 2.48 -9.60 -26.40
C ASP A 630 3.91 -9.13 -26.08
N TRP A 631 4.14 -8.75 -24.82
CA TRP A 631 5.44 -8.26 -24.37
C TRP A 631 6.54 -9.30 -24.53
N ARG A 632 6.23 -10.61 -24.38
CA ARG A 632 7.20 -11.71 -24.53
C ARG A 632 7.83 -11.72 -25.91
N SER A 633 6.98 -11.59 -26.94
CA SER A 633 7.39 -11.50 -28.33
C SER A 633 8.19 -10.22 -28.59
N ALA A 634 7.80 -9.12 -27.95
CA ALA A 634 8.47 -7.84 -28.08
C ALA A 634 9.90 -7.87 -27.51
N VAL A 635 10.13 -8.48 -26.35
CA VAL A 635 11.47 -8.50 -25.70
C VAL A 635 12.40 -9.57 -26.25
N LEU A 636 11.88 -10.55 -27.00
CA LEU A 636 12.66 -11.67 -27.52
C LEU A 636 13.94 -11.22 -28.24
N PRO A 637 13.93 -10.21 -29.13
CA PRO A 637 15.14 -9.75 -29.81
C PRO A 637 16.27 -9.27 -28.89
N TRP A 638 15.91 -8.64 -27.76
CA TRP A 638 16.88 -8.23 -26.74
C TRP A 638 17.45 -9.42 -25.96
N LYS A 639 16.63 -10.46 -25.70
CA LYS A 639 17.05 -11.63 -24.93
C LYS A 639 17.97 -12.58 -25.70
N VAL A 640 17.78 -12.73 -27.01
CA VAL A 640 18.57 -13.69 -27.82
C VAL A 640 19.67 -13.03 -28.67
N GLY A 641 19.67 -11.70 -28.76
CA GLY A 641 20.56 -10.93 -29.62
C GLY A 641 20.02 -10.82 -31.05
N SER A 642 19.81 -9.60 -31.52
CA SER A 642 19.12 -9.31 -32.79
C SER A 642 19.86 -9.74 -34.05
N GLN A 643 21.19 -9.90 -33.99
CA GLN A 643 22.03 -10.20 -35.15
C GLN A 643 21.70 -11.54 -35.84
N ARG A 644 20.86 -12.39 -35.23
CA ARG A 644 20.47 -13.71 -35.74
C ARG A 644 18.99 -13.81 -36.08
N ILE A 645 18.23 -12.73 -35.95
CA ILE A 645 16.77 -12.74 -36.07
C ILE A 645 16.34 -12.03 -37.34
N SER A 646 15.51 -12.72 -38.11
CA SER A 646 14.74 -12.11 -39.18
C SER A 646 13.25 -12.31 -38.94
N VAL A 647 12.44 -11.38 -39.41
CA VAL A 647 10.98 -11.41 -39.33
C VAL A 647 10.44 -11.72 -40.72
N ALA A 648 9.57 -12.73 -40.82
CA ALA A 648 8.87 -13.04 -42.06
C ALA A 648 7.92 -11.91 -42.46
N THR A 649 8.05 -11.39 -43.68
CA THR A 649 7.21 -10.29 -44.19
C THR A 649 5.90 -10.76 -44.81
N ALA A 650 5.75 -12.08 -45.00
CA ALA A 650 4.53 -12.73 -45.49
C ALA A 650 4.28 -14.01 -44.69
N ALA A 651 3.06 -14.55 -44.78
CA ALA A 651 2.76 -15.87 -44.23
C ALA A 651 3.48 -16.96 -45.05
N PHE A 652 3.88 -18.04 -44.39
CA PHE A 652 4.55 -19.18 -45.02
C PHE A 652 4.16 -20.50 -44.35
N GLN A 653 4.53 -21.61 -44.97
CA GLN A 653 4.38 -22.95 -44.38
C GLN A 653 5.74 -23.61 -44.19
N SER A 654 5.91 -24.31 -43.07
CA SER A 654 7.02 -25.21 -42.82
C SER A 654 6.48 -26.47 -42.15
N ASP A 655 6.87 -27.65 -42.62
CA ASP A 655 6.47 -28.94 -42.03
C ASP A 655 4.95 -29.09 -41.84
N LYS A 656 4.17 -28.61 -42.82
CA LYS A 656 2.70 -28.57 -42.85
C LYS A 656 2.06 -27.65 -41.79
N VAL A 657 2.84 -26.85 -41.07
CA VAL A 657 2.36 -25.82 -40.15
C VAL A 657 2.40 -24.46 -40.83
N SER A 658 1.30 -23.71 -40.73
CA SER A 658 1.22 -22.34 -41.22
C SER A 658 1.70 -21.33 -40.16
N TYR A 659 2.48 -20.36 -40.62
CA TYR A 659 3.07 -19.28 -39.83
C TYR A 659 2.67 -17.93 -40.44
N PRO A 660 2.13 -16.98 -39.64
CA PRO A 660 1.75 -15.67 -40.14
C PRO A 660 2.96 -14.78 -40.42
N ALA A 661 2.74 -13.70 -41.18
CA ALA A 661 3.69 -12.59 -41.24
C ALA A 661 3.98 -12.06 -39.81
N GLY A 662 5.20 -11.60 -39.57
CA GLY A 662 5.67 -11.22 -38.23
C GLY A 662 6.37 -12.34 -37.46
N THR A 663 6.32 -13.59 -37.94
CA THR A 663 7.01 -14.73 -37.31
C THR A 663 8.54 -14.52 -37.30
N PHE A 664 9.17 -14.76 -36.15
CA PHE A 664 10.62 -14.71 -36.01
C PHE A 664 11.27 -15.98 -36.55
N LEU A 665 12.32 -15.80 -37.33
CA LEU A 665 13.21 -16.83 -37.86
C LEU A 665 14.60 -16.59 -37.29
N ILE A 666 15.11 -17.55 -36.51
CA ILE A 666 16.38 -17.44 -35.81
C ILE A 666 17.33 -18.50 -36.36
N GLU A 667 18.33 -18.06 -37.10
CA GLU A 667 19.30 -18.96 -37.76
C GLU A 667 20.45 -19.32 -36.83
N ASN A 668 21.07 -20.48 -37.05
CA ASN A 668 22.23 -20.96 -36.30
C ASN A 668 22.06 -20.91 -34.78
N SER A 669 20.89 -21.38 -34.32
CA SER A 669 20.51 -21.31 -32.91
C SER A 669 21.40 -22.19 -32.01
N SER A 670 21.70 -21.70 -30.81
CA SER A 670 22.38 -22.47 -29.76
C SER A 670 21.37 -22.99 -28.72
N ALA A 671 21.81 -23.91 -27.86
CA ALA A 671 21.02 -24.34 -26.71
C ALA A 671 20.62 -23.15 -25.81
N ALA A 672 21.51 -22.15 -25.64
CA ALA A 672 21.21 -20.94 -24.88
C ALA A 672 20.09 -20.11 -25.52
N THR A 673 20.08 -19.98 -26.86
CA THR A 673 19.01 -19.29 -27.59
C THR A 673 17.67 -19.98 -27.39
N ARG A 674 17.65 -21.31 -27.53
CA ARG A 674 16.45 -22.11 -27.27
C ARG A 674 15.96 -21.92 -25.85
N ASN A 675 16.84 -22.04 -24.85
CA ASN A 675 16.48 -21.86 -23.45
C ASN A 675 15.93 -20.46 -23.14
N ALA A 676 16.48 -19.41 -23.76
CA ALA A 676 15.95 -18.05 -23.61
C ALA A 676 14.53 -17.90 -24.18
N ILE A 677 14.24 -18.50 -25.34
CA ILE A 677 12.88 -18.50 -25.93
C ILE A 677 11.90 -19.26 -25.03
N LEU A 678 12.28 -20.46 -24.58
CA LEU A 678 11.43 -21.28 -23.72
C LEU A 678 11.22 -20.63 -22.34
N GLY A 679 12.23 -19.95 -21.81
CA GLY A 679 12.15 -19.21 -20.55
C GLY A 679 11.21 -18.00 -20.60
N LEU A 680 10.98 -17.43 -21.79
CA LEU A 680 9.93 -16.43 -22.00
C LEU A 680 8.53 -17.04 -22.10
N GLY A 681 8.38 -18.37 -22.03
CA GLY A 681 7.11 -19.05 -22.27
C GLY A 681 6.71 -19.12 -23.74
N LEU A 682 7.64 -18.85 -24.67
CA LEU A 682 7.38 -18.89 -26.11
C LEU A 682 7.66 -20.27 -26.69
N ASN A 683 6.80 -20.71 -27.60
CA ASN A 683 6.97 -21.97 -28.31
C ASN A 683 7.89 -21.80 -29.51
N THR A 684 8.76 -22.77 -29.76
CA THR A 684 9.67 -22.78 -30.90
C THR A 684 9.64 -24.11 -31.64
N VAL A 685 9.69 -24.05 -32.97
CA VAL A 685 9.87 -25.23 -33.82
C VAL A 685 11.24 -25.15 -34.48
N SER A 686 12.04 -26.19 -34.34
CA SER A 686 13.32 -26.32 -35.04
C SER A 686 13.08 -26.98 -36.39
N THR A 687 13.61 -26.41 -37.47
CA THR A 687 13.54 -27.01 -38.80
C THR A 687 14.90 -27.03 -39.49
N GLY A 688 15.16 -28.10 -40.23
CA GLY A 688 16.28 -28.23 -41.17
C GLY A 688 15.87 -27.88 -42.60
N ASN A 689 14.58 -27.68 -42.85
CA ASN A 689 14.06 -27.39 -44.18
C ASN A 689 14.31 -25.92 -44.56
N PRO A 690 14.62 -25.64 -45.84
CA PRO A 690 14.74 -24.26 -46.31
C PRO A 690 13.41 -23.52 -46.15
N ILE A 691 13.46 -22.32 -45.56
CA ILE A 691 12.29 -21.44 -45.42
C ILE A 691 12.32 -20.39 -46.53
N THR A 692 11.43 -20.55 -47.51
CA THR A 692 11.30 -19.62 -48.65
C THR A 692 10.21 -18.59 -48.37
N VAL A 693 10.58 -17.50 -47.70
CA VAL A 693 9.68 -16.34 -47.43
C VAL A 693 10.48 -15.05 -47.47
N GLY A 694 9.83 -13.95 -47.87
CA GLY A 694 10.38 -12.61 -47.69
C GLY A 694 10.66 -12.37 -46.20
N ARG A 695 11.82 -11.79 -45.89
CA ARG A 695 12.26 -11.61 -44.51
C ARG A 695 13.00 -10.29 -44.33
N ARG A 696 12.88 -9.69 -43.15
CA ARG A 696 13.58 -8.46 -42.76
C ARG A 696 14.41 -8.72 -41.50
N ALA A 697 15.68 -8.32 -41.50
CA ALA A 697 16.52 -8.41 -40.32
C ALA A 697 15.99 -7.50 -39.19
N VAL A 698 16.05 -7.97 -37.95
CA VAL A 698 15.67 -7.18 -36.78
C VAL A 698 16.85 -6.30 -36.36
N SER A 699 16.63 -4.99 -36.31
CA SER A 699 17.54 -4.03 -35.67
C SER A 699 16.95 -3.60 -34.33
N LEU A 700 17.75 -3.61 -33.27
CA LEU A 700 17.29 -3.11 -31.97
C LEU A 700 17.35 -1.58 -31.97
N PRO A 701 16.27 -0.88 -31.59
CA PRO A 701 16.28 0.57 -31.53
C PRO A 701 17.18 1.06 -30.39
N ARG A 702 17.89 2.16 -30.63
CA ARG A 702 18.52 2.99 -29.61
C ARG A 702 17.46 3.89 -29.00
N ILE A 703 17.02 3.57 -27.79
CA ILE A 703 15.91 4.26 -27.13
C ILE A 703 16.45 5.35 -26.21
N ALA A 704 15.94 6.57 -26.35
CA ALA A 704 16.06 7.63 -25.37
C ALA A 704 14.78 7.75 -24.54
N LEU A 705 14.91 7.83 -23.22
CA LEU A 705 13.83 8.23 -22.32
C LEU A 705 14.13 9.63 -21.80
N LEU A 706 13.24 10.56 -22.14
CA LEU A 706 13.40 11.97 -21.83
C LEU A 706 12.80 12.33 -20.48
N HIS A 707 13.50 13.18 -19.74
CA HIS A 707 13.12 13.68 -18.43
C HIS A 707 13.00 15.21 -18.38
N SER A 708 11.90 15.71 -17.82
CA SER A 708 11.49 17.12 -17.85
C SER A 708 11.64 17.87 -16.51
N TRP A 709 12.10 17.24 -15.43
CA TRP A 709 12.12 17.78 -14.05
C TRP A 709 10.76 18.32 -13.52
N LEU A 710 9.68 18.22 -14.29
CA LEU A 710 8.36 18.74 -13.97
C LEU A 710 7.50 17.70 -13.23
N GLU A 711 7.61 16.45 -13.66
CA GLU A 711 6.92 15.28 -13.14
C GLU A 711 7.77 14.05 -13.46
N THR A 712 8.04 13.20 -12.47
CA THR A 712 8.86 11.98 -12.67
C THR A 712 8.09 10.67 -12.50
N GLN A 713 6.79 10.74 -12.20
CA GLN A 713 5.98 9.54 -11.93
C GLN A 713 5.81 8.69 -13.19
N ASN A 714 5.32 9.28 -14.30
CA ASN A 714 5.06 8.54 -15.54
C ASN A 714 6.34 7.97 -16.18
N GLU A 715 7.42 8.76 -16.20
CA GLU A 715 8.72 8.29 -16.71
C GLU A 715 9.31 7.19 -15.84
N GLY A 716 9.10 7.26 -14.52
CA GLY A 716 9.62 6.28 -13.59
C GLY A 716 8.94 4.93 -13.72
N TRP A 717 7.63 4.89 -14.02
CA TRP A 717 6.92 3.65 -14.39
C TRP A 717 7.41 3.05 -15.71
N ILE A 718 7.80 3.87 -16.69
CA ILE A 718 8.42 3.38 -17.94
C ILE A 718 9.80 2.79 -17.65
N ARG A 719 10.61 3.46 -16.82
CA ARG A 719 11.91 2.93 -16.36
C ARG A 719 11.76 1.61 -15.63
N PHE A 720 10.76 1.50 -14.75
CA PHE A 720 10.44 0.26 -14.06
C PHE A 720 10.17 -0.87 -15.07
N ALA A 721 9.27 -0.65 -16.02
CA ALA A 721 8.95 -1.65 -17.04
C ALA A 721 10.19 -2.05 -17.86
N PHE A 722 11.02 -1.09 -18.28
CA PHE A 722 12.23 -1.36 -19.06
C PHE A 722 13.28 -2.12 -18.27
N ASP A 723 13.53 -1.73 -17.02
CA ASP A 723 14.45 -2.43 -16.11
C ASP A 723 13.97 -3.87 -15.86
N GLN A 724 12.67 -4.10 -15.64
CA GLN A 724 12.09 -5.45 -15.45
C GLN A 724 12.22 -6.31 -16.72
N LEU A 725 11.94 -5.74 -17.88
CA LEU A 725 12.00 -6.45 -19.16
C LEU A 725 13.44 -6.64 -19.68
N GLY A 726 14.39 -5.86 -19.16
CA GLY A 726 15.78 -5.83 -19.63
C GLY A 726 15.93 -5.10 -20.96
N ILE A 727 15.10 -4.09 -21.22
CA ILE A 727 15.19 -3.23 -22.41
C ILE A 727 16.17 -2.09 -22.10
N PRO A 728 17.30 -1.97 -22.83
CA PRO A 728 18.25 -0.89 -22.62
C PRO A 728 17.68 0.43 -23.14
N TYR A 729 17.86 1.49 -22.35
CA TYR A 729 17.52 2.86 -22.70
C TYR A 729 18.61 3.82 -22.23
N THR A 730 18.67 5.00 -22.88
CA THR A 730 19.48 6.12 -22.40
C THR A 730 18.56 7.15 -21.78
N TYR A 731 18.75 7.42 -20.49
CA TYR A 731 18.00 8.45 -19.77
C TYR A 731 18.64 9.82 -20.03
N ILE A 732 17.88 10.76 -20.61
CA ILE A 732 18.37 12.08 -21.00
C ILE A 732 17.46 13.17 -20.44
N SER A 733 18.03 14.31 -20.04
CA SER A 733 17.24 15.46 -19.63
C SER A 733 16.85 16.33 -20.82
N GLU A 734 15.78 17.11 -20.70
CA GLU A 734 15.38 18.13 -21.68
C GLU A 734 16.51 19.14 -21.97
N GLN A 735 17.37 19.46 -21.00
CA GLN A 735 18.53 20.34 -21.23
C GLN A 735 19.57 19.70 -22.15
N ALA A 736 19.67 18.37 -22.17
CA ALA A 736 20.56 17.68 -23.09
C ALA A 736 20.11 17.84 -24.56
N LEU A 737 18.80 17.98 -24.81
CA LEU A 737 18.25 18.20 -26.14
C LEU A 737 18.60 19.56 -26.75
N ARG A 738 18.94 20.54 -25.91
CA ARG A 738 19.37 21.87 -26.39
C ARG A 738 20.71 21.82 -27.12
N ARG A 739 21.48 20.74 -26.98
CA ARG A 739 22.74 20.52 -27.71
C ARG A 739 22.41 19.96 -29.09
N GLY A 740 22.85 20.65 -30.15
CA GLY A 740 22.67 20.18 -31.52
C GLY A 740 23.21 18.76 -31.72
N GLY A 741 22.49 17.93 -32.49
CA GLY A 741 22.85 16.53 -32.76
C GLY A 741 22.59 15.54 -31.63
N ALA A 742 22.00 15.95 -30.50
CA ALA A 742 21.68 15.05 -29.39
C ALA A 742 20.74 13.91 -29.79
N LEU A 743 19.82 14.16 -30.73
CA LEU A 743 18.81 13.19 -31.19
C LEU A 743 19.35 12.18 -32.20
N ASP A 744 20.43 12.48 -32.93
CA ASP A 744 20.99 11.63 -34.00
C ASP A 744 21.49 10.26 -33.47
N ARG A 745 21.69 10.19 -32.15
CA ARG A 745 22.12 8.98 -31.42
C ARG A 745 20.98 8.00 -31.12
N PHE A 746 19.73 8.36 -31.40
CA PHE A 746 18.56 7.59 -31.01
C PHE A 746 17.64 7.32 -32.21
N ASP A 747 17.02 6.15 -32.20
CA ASP A 747 16.04 5.76 -33.20
C ASP A 747 14.60 5.97 -32.69
N VAL A 748 14.44 5.97 -31.37
CA VAL A 748 13.16 6.20 -30.68
C VAL A 748 13.40 7.12 -29.50
N VAL A 749 12.59 8.17 -29.39
CA VAL A 749 12.56 9.07 -28.24
C VAL A 749 11.21 8.90 -27.55
N MET A 750 11.25 8.48 -26.30
CA MET A 750 10.06 8.40 -25.44
C MET A 750 10.01 9.64 -24.57
N TYR A 751 8.95 10.42 -24.73
CA TYR A 751 8.61 11.51 -23.82
C TYR A 751 7.36 11.13 -23.04
N PRO A 752 7.50 10.79 -21.75
CA PRO A 752 6.36 10.41 -20.91
C PRO A 752 5.40 11.58 -20.75
N HIS A 753 4.14 11.30 -20.43
CA HIS A 753 3.18 12.37 -20.20
C HIS A 753 3.65 13.24 -19.03
N VAL A 754 3.65 14.56 -19.24
CA VAL A 754 4.05 15.55 -18.24
C VAL A 754 3.02 16.67 -18.29
N SER A 755 2.48 17.05 -17.13
CA SER A 755 1.61 18.23 -17.04
C SER A 755 2.40 19.54 -17.20
N GLY A 756 1.87 20.51 -17.95
CA GLY A 756 2.50 21.83 -18.15
C GLY A 756 2.05 22.53 -19.43
N SER A 757 2.37 23.84 -19.55
CA SER A 757 2.23 24.55 -20.83
C SER A 757 3.41 24.23 -21.75
N PRO A 758 3.28 24.41 -23.09
CA PRO A 758 4.42 24.29 -24.00
C PRO A 758 5.62 25.15 -23.58
N SER A 759 5.38 26.32 -22.99
CA SER A 759 6.44 27.17 -22.45
C SER A 759 7.16 26.52 -21.26
N THR A 760 6.46 25.87 -20.34
CA THR A 760 7.07 25.15 -19.21
C THR A 760 7.82 23.91 -19.68
N LEU A 761 7.31 23.20 -20.69
CA LEU A 761 8.00 22.03 -21.27
C LEU A 761 9.27 22.41 -22.03
N ILE A 762 9.32 23.59 -22.65
CA ILE A 762 10.51 24.06 -23.38
C ILE A 762 11.53 24.69 -22.40
N ASN A 763 11.05 25.50 -21.45
CA ASN A 763 11.90 26.28 -20.56
C ASN A 763 12.23 25.59 -19.24
N GLY A 764 11.59 24.46 -18.94
CA GLY A 764 11.64 23.80 -17.63
C GLY A 764 10.87 24.58 -16.56
N ARG A 765 11.01 24.16 -15.29
CA ARG A 765 10.63 25.04 -14.16
C ARG A 765 11.64 26.18 -14.08
N PRO A 766 11.21 27.46 -14.01
CA PRO A 766 12.14 28.56 -13.80
C PRO A 766 12.94 28.31 -12.52
N MET A 767 14.27 28.33 -12.64
CA MET A 767 15.17 28.36 -11.49
C MET A 767 15.06 29.77 -10.88
N VAL A 768 14.01 29.96 -10.10
CA VAL A 768 13.56 31.20 -9.44
C VAL A 768 13.22 32.38 -10.36
N GLY A 769 12.17 33.10 -9.98
CA GLY A 769 11.89 34.48 -10.42
C GLY A 769 12.38 35.47 -9.37
#